data_AF-A0A449B3U9-F1
#
_entry.id   AF-A0A449B3U9-F1
#
_cell.length_a   1.000
_cell.length_b   1.000
_cell.length_c   1.000
_cell.angle_alpha   90.00
_cell.angle_beta   90.00
_cell.angle_gamma   90.00
#
_symmetry.space_group_name_H-M   'P 1'
#
loop_
_entity.id
_entity.type
_entity.pdbx_description
1 polymer ?
#
loop_
_entity_poly.entity_id
_entity_poly.type
_entity_poly.pdbx_seq_one_letter_code
_entity_poly.pdbx_strand_id
1 'polypeptide(L)'
;MDKNKKVITGLLAGSAAINSAAIIAILTIRCSDSESINDHILHKIKELDDEVISKTNDLVNNPDSREIFNNAQKMYDDALLKEKEIEKFIFENKLIGKEIDEVLEKLNADIDKLKKQLENNKLYNKERAKELIDKLSNNNPEKEKLLEKLNKSDFASEELWDIIEKTQDLLNKAKKEALKEINKLNDSQKKNELLQKVSNPNAKEEDYLSAKQEAINELEKARDKAISQINRLDNSSEKEKLLKIVNNLESTEEEINKSKESAENLLNKAKENALKELEKLTGSTKKDELSEKLNKENILQQEIKNIVNEVNEIFENEKERVKQLINSELTTDAEKENLLTELEKAKNIEEIKLVEAKIAPIKEIETISNEELKSNLLDKVYEINSKTENALDKLRDLETEAQLAKLPYPLGMEAPAVSEIRNRINDINSNEALNDLEKEAKVKEIKDTFANLIEKINNAKDKIAKVSEKRQAALNDILNNSNLIVNDDVINNAEFEALDQAITNALNQDKSDAKDIIDSLSHLTNKQKEDFKNLIDEANSNNDIKKILDSAKLQDQKEDKKAELDRIIESLDYPNTNAEAKNELKVLYKEDKTLEELEQIKQLIVGENGVESKVNDANSKISKLPEAKQQALKDELNNASTNEEFEELFNKIAQALNDSKQEIKDEIVKLTHLTSEQRKELEKAVDAATNSTELNKILNKAKLLDKIEEAKSLITPNESYALADDPEVRNIIDRTINNMHKEADALETEAEVNNKIQELTVLNEKLKEVKNSIENLTNNEVSNLEETKKELAKKLARVNDIDDIPFVNFEIDKEKVKKLAESLDYPSKPNNVAISDIKLLIDQIDTTNLDEAKAKLDKIKNQIENTDAELPLATKIQEAKDKIAEIRQSDKVDRITPLEAELDRANTKEEFETLLNNIQIAKDAADKEWRDNLRDSLKKQAESLPYPAGLNAQGIKDIKNIIDSLTDDELVEWQTTKLNEIDKKIKEANKEIAKLSSDDQTRLNEKLNSANTDEEFNQLFEDIRNSSATKKQNITDAINSLNYLSRDEKDNFIAQLENATSEEMNEVLVEAKKQNIDNLIDTLPYPSGSLAKAKSDLKADIAKINNSNDLDSKLA
;
A
#
# COMPACT_ATOMS: atom_id res chain seq x y z
N MET A 1 -17.68 -103.72 -99.35
CA MET A 1 -17.66 -105.14 -99.85
C MET A 1 -17.66 -105.13 -101.42
N ASP A 2 -17.66 -106.28 -102.17
CA ASP A 2 -16.85 -106.48 -103.45
C ASP A 2 -17.23 -107.70 -104.48
N LYS A 3 -17.34 -107.58 -105.89
CA LYS A 3 -17.24 -108.50 -107.20
C LYS A 3 -18.28 -109.66 -107.73
N ASN A 4 -18.43 -110.38 -108.96
CA ASN A 4 -18.24 -110.37 -110.52
C ASN A 4 -18.65 -111.72 -111.42
N LYS A 5 -19.09 -111.83 -112.79
CA LYS A 5 -19.16 -113.05 -113.84
C LYS A 5 -19.76 -112.98 -115.39
N LYS A 6 -19.97 -114.08 -116.28
CA LYS A 6 -20.20 -114.14 -117.87
C LYS A 6 -20.80 -115.41 -118.78
N VAL A 7 -21.46 -115.23 -120.02
CA VAL A 7 -21.43 -115.83 -121.52
C VAL A 7 -21.98 -117.24 -122.22
N ILE A 8 -22.55 -117.32 -123.52
CA ILE A 8 -22.42 -118.31 -124.78
C ILE A 8 -23.62 -118.65 -125.88
N THR A 9 -23.51 -119.34 -127.13
CA THR A 9 -24.55 -119.52 -128.33
C THR A 9 -24.34 -120.51 -129.65
N GLY A 10 -25.34 -121.04 -130.51
CA GLY A 10 -25.31 -121.44 -132.06
C GLY A 10 -25.97 -122.75 -132.85
N LEU A 11 -26.40 -122.77 -134.21
CA LEU A 11 -26.53 -123.87 -135.37
C LEU A 11 -27.73 -124.05 -136.52
N LEU A 12 -27.80 -125.07 -137.51
CA LEU A 12 -28.55 -125.15 -138.91
C LEU A 12 -28.88 -126.56 -139.74
N ALA A 13 -29.75 -126.73 -140.86
CA ALA A 13 -30.07 -127.98 -141.78
C ALA A 13 -30.93 -127.94 -143.20
N GLY A 14 -31.20 -129.03 -144.08
CA GLY A 14 -32.16 -129.16 -145.34
C GLY A 14 -32.18 -130.39 -146.45
N SER A 15 -33.20 -130.67 -147.41
CA SER A 15 -33.30 -131.79 -148.54
C SER A 15 -34.47 -131.87 -149.72
N ALA A 16 -34.58 -132.85 -150.74
CA ALA A 16 -35.59 -133.00 -151.96
C ALA A 16 -35.83 -134.39 -152.86
N ALA A 17 -36.70 -134.55 -153.97
CA ALA A 17 -37.15 -135.86 -154.76
C ALA A 17 -37.73 -135.91 -156.33
N ILE A 18 -38.35 -137.03 -156.95
CA ILE A 18 -38.85 -137.36 -158.41
C ILE A 18 -40.15 -138.32 -158.58
N ASN A 19 -40.92 -138.36 -159.73
CA ASN A 19 -41.62 -139.52 -160.46
C ASN A 19 -43.19 -139.64 -160.55
N SER A 20 -43.79 -139.92 -161.73
CA SER A 20 -45.22 -140.38 -161.87
C SER A 20 -45.65 -141.13 -163.15
N ALA A 21 -44.85 -141.18 -164.23
CA ALA A 21 -45.19 -141.85 -165.51
C ALA A 21 -45.45 -143.37 -165.43
N ALA A 22 -45.24 -143.99 -164.26
CA ALA A 22 -45.52 -145.40 -163.99
C ALA A 22 -46.92 -145.67 -163.39
N ILE A 23 -47.65 -144.65 -162.89
CA ILE A 23 -49.01 -144.84 -162.34
C ILE A 23 -49.98 -145.38 -163.40
N ILE A 24 -49.76 -145.00 -164.67
CA ILE A 24 -50.54 -145.43 -165.83
C ILE A 24 -50.42 -146.94 -166.11
N ALA A 25 -49.36 -147.62 -165.66
CA ALA A 25 -48.98 -148.94 -166.17
C ALA A 25 -49.89 -150.13 -165.77
N ILE A 26 -50.87 -149.95 -164.87
CA ILE A 26 -51.63 -151.07 -164.27
C ILE A 26 -53.16 -150.92 -164.36
N LEU A 27 -53.71 -149.69 -164.38
CA LEU A 27 -55.16 -149.41 -164.27
C LEU A 27 -56.03 -149.93 -165.43
N THR A 28 -55.46 -150.66 -166.41
CA THR A 28 -56.24 -151.37 -167.44
C THR A 28 -55.71 -152.80 -167.73
N ILE A 29 -54.86 -153.37 -166.87
CA ILE A 29 -54.62 -154.83 -166.83
C ILE A 29 -55.52 -155.52 -165.80
N ARG A 30 -56.04 -154.79 -164.79
CA ARG A 30 -56.97 -155.32 -163.78
C ARG A 30 -58.33 -154.63 -163.78
N CYS A 31 -58.93 -154.54 -164.97
CA CYS A 31 -60.38 -154.75 -165.06
C CYS A 31 -60.63 -156.26 -164.93
N SER A 32 -60.93 -156.72 -163.71
CA SER A 32 -61.23 -158.13 -163.42
C SER A 32 -62.17 -158.19 -162.22
N ASP A 33 -63.45 -158.48 -162.49
CA ASP A 33 -64.47 -158.90 -161.52
C ASP A 33 -64.53 -158.13 -160.17
N SER A 34 -64.92 -156.84 -160.17
CA SER A 34 -66.00 -156.25 -159.32
C SER A 34 -65.87 -154.76 -158.95
N GLU A 35 -64.66 -154.17 -158.89
CA GLU A 35 -64.45 -152.78 -158.39
C GLU A 35 -63.93 -151.81 -159.48
N SER A 36 -64.06 -150.50 -159.27
CA SER A 36 -63.92 -149.49 -160.34
C SER A 36 -62.72 -148.54 -160.18
N ILE A 37 -62.36 -147.85 -161.28
CA ILE A 37 -61.25 -146.88 -161.29
C ILE A 37 -61.56 -145.64 -160.42
N ASN A 38 -62.83 -145.31 -160.22
CA ASN A 38 -63.26 -144.16 -159.41
C ASN A 38 -62.80 -144.30 -157.95
N ASP A 39 -62.90 -145.51 -157.40
CA ASP A 39 -62.70 -145.81 -155.98
C ASP A 39 -61.26 -145.53 -155.53
N HIS A 40 -60.28 -145.74 -156.43
CA HIS A 40 -58.87 -145.45 -156.17
C HIS A 40 -58.52 -143.95 -156.19
N ILE A 41 -59.24 -143.14 -156.96
CA ILE A 41 -59.05 -141.68 -156.98
C ILE A 41 -59.61 -141.06 -155.70
N LEU A 42 -60.82 -141.48 -155.30
CA LEU A 42 -61.50 -141.03 -154.08
C LEU A 42 -60.64 -141.16 -152.83
N HIS A 43 -59.85 -142.25 -152.72
CA HIS A 43 -58.95 -142.45 -151.59
C HIS A 43 -57.80 -141.42 -151.54
N LYS A 44 -57.20 -141.09 -152.68
CA LYS A 44 -56.04 -140.18 -152.77
C LYS A 44 -56.36 -138.72 -152.51
N ILE A 45 -57.55 -138.25 -152.92
CA ILE A 45 -57.97 -136.88 -152.63
C ILE A 45 -58.10 -136.69 -151.10
N LYS A 46 -58.64 -137.70 -150.39
CA LYS A 46 -58.80 -137.69 -148.93
C LYS A 46 -57.50 -137.62 -148.14
N GLU A 47 -56.47 -138.40 -148.51
CA GLU A 47 -55.18 -138.35 -147.79
C GLU A 47 -54.59 -136.93 -147.78
N LEU A 48 -54.73 -136.18 -148.87
CA LEU A 48 -54.20 -134.82 -148.99
C LEU A 48 -55.00 -133.78 -148.19
N ASP A 49 -56.32 -133.94 -148.17
CA ASP A 49 -57.27 -133.08 -147.46
C ASP A 49 -57.02 -133.09 -145.94
N ASP A 50 -56.78 -134.28 -145.36
CA ASP A 50 -56.47 -134.43 -143.93
C ASP A 50 -55.13 -133.79 -143.53
N GLU A 51 -54.09 -133.84 -144.37
CA GLU A 51 -52.79 -133.18 -144.12
C GLU A 51 -52.93 -131.64 -144.04
N VAL A 52 -53.73 -131.06 -144.94
CA VAL A 52 -53.96 -129.60 -145.05
C VAL A 52 -54.74 -129.07 -143.83
N ILE A 53 -55.78 -129.79 -143.41
CA ILE A 53 -56.58 -129.43 -142.23
C ILE A 53 -55.71 -129.44 -140.97
N SER A 54 -54.82 -130.44 -140.83
CA SER A 54 -53.90 -130.54 -139.69
C SER A 54 -53.05 -129.28 -139.49
N LYS A 55 -52.32 -128.84 -140.53
CA LYS A 55 -51.44 -127.65 -140.43
C LYS A 55 -52.21 -126.34 -140.26
N THR A 56 -53.46 -126.26 -140.71
CA THR A 56 -54.33 -125.09 -140.50
C THR A 56 -54.63 -124.88 -139.01
N ASN A 57 -54.84 -125.96 -138.26
CA ASN A 57 -55.21 -125.90 -136.84
C ASN A 57 -54.03 -125.52 -135.93
N ASP A 58 -52.81 -125.97 -136.23
CA ASP A 58 -51.61 -125.62 -135.44
C ASP A 58 -51.42 -124.10 -135.34
N LEU A 59 -51.63 -123.40 -136.47
CA LEU A 59 -51.45 -121.95 -136.60
C LEU A 59 -52.42 -121.13 -135.75
N VAL A 60 -53.69 -121.57 -135.70
CA VAL A 60 -54.77 -120.88 -134.98
C VAL A 60 -54.55 -120.92 -133.47
N ASN A 61 -53.98 -122.01 -132.96
CA ASN A 61 -53.78 -122.22 -131.53
C ASN A 61 -52.55 -121.48 -130.95
N ASN A 62 -51.56 -121.13 -131.78
CA ASN A 62 -50.29 -120.54 -131.33
C ASN A 62 -49.87 -119.33 -132.19
N PRO A 63 -50.67 -118.24 -132.23
CA PRO A 63 -50.48 -117.15 -133.18
C PRO A 63 -49.29 -116.24 -132.91
N ASP A 64 -48.56 -116.40 -131.80
CA ASP A 64 -47.29 -115.72 -131.54
C ASP A 64 -46.05 -116.64 -131.68
N SER A 65 -46.20 -117.84 -132.24
CA SER A 65 -45.08 -118.76 -132.47
C SER A 65 -44.49 -118.62 -133.87
N ARG A 66 -43.32 -117.95 -133.97
CA ARG A 66 -42.50 -117.82 -135.20
C ARG A 66 -42.18 -119.16 -135.86
N GLU A 67 -42.02 -120.23 -135.09
CA GLU A 67 -41.73 -121.58 -135.60
C GLU A 67 -42.97 -122.24 -136.23
N ILE A 68 -44.12 -122.14 -135.57
CA ILE A 68 -45.38 -122.75 -136.05
C ILE A 68 -45.86 -122.05 -137.32
N PHE A 69 -45.72 -120.72 -137.41
CA PHE A 69 -46.00 -119.93 -138.62
C PHE A 69 -45.34 -120.52 -139.88
N ASN A 70 -44.04 -120.76 -139.81
CA ASN A 70 -43.23 -121.18 -140.97
C ASN A 70 -43.60 -122.59 -141.47
N ASN A 71 -43.97 -123.50 -140.58
CA ASN A 71 -44.27 -124.89 -140.94
C ASN A 71 -45.55 -125.04 -141.77
N ALA A 72 -46.59 -124.25 -141.47
CA ALA A 72 -47.86 -124.34 -142.17
C ALA A 72 -47.83 -123.66 -143.56
N GLN A 73 -46.98 -122.64 -143.74
CA GLN A 73 -46.76 -121.98 -145.03
C GLN A 73 -46.30 -122.98 -146.09
N LYS A 74 -45.36 -123.87 -145.74
CA LYS A 74 -44.85 -124.89 -146.67
C LYS A 74 -45.93 -125.90 -147.11
N MET A 75 -46.79 -126.32 -146.19
CA MET A 75 -47.85 -127.29 -146.48
C MET A 75 -48.86 -126.76 -147.52
N TYR A 76 -49.13 -125.45 -147.50
CA TYR A 76 -49.99 -124.80 -148.47
C TYR A 76 -49.44 -124.93 -149.90
N ASP A 77 -48.14 -124.68 -150.06
CA ASP A 77 -47.45 -124.72 -151.35
C ASP A 77 -47.35 -126.16 -151.91
N ASP A 78 -47.07 -127.15 -151.04
CA ASP A 78 -47.01 -128.57 -151.42
C ASP A 78 -48.39 -129.13 -151.83
N ALA A 79 -49.50 -128.66 -151.21
CA ALA A 79 -50.85 -129.14 -151.51
C ALA A 79 -51.39 -128.67 -152.87
N LEU A 80 -51.20 -127.39 -153.20
CA LEU A 80 -51.55 -126.75 -154.49
C LEU A 80 -50.89 -127.39 -155.72
N LEU A 81 -49.83 -128.17 -155.52
CA LEU A 81 -49.13 -128.88 -156.57
C LEU A 81 -49.78 -130.25 -156.84
N LYS A 82 -50.01 -131.04 -155.78
CA LYS A 82 -50.65 -132.36 -155.86
C LYS A 82 -52.08 -132.30 -156.40
N GLU A 83 -52.85 -131.28 -155.99
CA GLU A 83 -54.21 -130.98 -156.49
C GLU A 83 -54.32 -131.09 -158.02
N LYS A 84 -53.49 -130.32 -158.73
CA LYS A 84 -53.52 -130.20 -160.20
C LYS A 84 -53.11 -131.47 -160.92
N GLU A 85 -52.29 -132.31 -160.29
CA GLU A 85 -51.98 -133.64 -160.83
C GLU A 85 -53.22 -134.55 -160.80
N ILE A 86 -54.07 -134.42 -159.79
CA ILE A 86 -55.32 -135.20 -159.65
C ILE A 86 -56.40 -134.69 -160.61
N GLU A 87 -56.66 -133.38 -160.68
CA GLU A 87 -57.61 -132.78 -161.63
C GLU A 87 -57.32 -133.23 -163.08
N LYS A 88 -56.04 -133.12 -163.48
CA LYS A 88 -55.57 -133.53 -164.80
C LYS A 88 -55.83 -135.01 -165.06
N PHE A 89 -55.54 -135.88 -164.07
CA PHE A 89 -55.71 -137.32 -164.20
C PHE A 89 -57.18 -137.72 -164.39
N ILE A 90 -58.12 -137.03 -163.73
CA ILE A 90 -59.57 -137.25 -163.89
C ILE A 90 -60.02 -136.87 -165.31
N PHE A 91 -59.61 -135.69 -165.79
CA PHE A 91 -59.94 -135.20 -167.13
C PHE A 91 -59.42 -136.13 -168.23
N GLU A 92 -58.17 -136.59 -168.13
CA GLU A 92 -57.55 -137.48 -169.12
C GLU A 92 -58.26 -138.85 -169.24
N ASN A 93 -58.79 -139.39 -168.13
CA ASN A 93 -59.44 -140.69 -168.09
C ASN A 93 -60.96 -140.66 -168.34
N LYS A 94 -61.58 -139.47 -168.45
CA LYS A 94 -63.05 -139.28 -168.58
C LYS A 94 -63.86 -140.01 -167.52
N LEU A 95 -63.36 -140.01 -166.28
CA LEU A 95 -64.06 -140.60 -165.16
C LEU A 95 -65.18 -139.65 -164.75
N ILE A 96 -66.43 -140.13 -164.80
CA ILE A 96 -67.63 -139.34 -164.51
C ILE A 96 -68.38 -140.07 -163.40
N GLY A 97 -68.40 -139.47 -162.22
CA GLY A 97 -69.07 -139.99 -161.04
C GLY A 97 -69.13 -138.87 -160.00
N LYS A 98 -70.34 -138.52 -159.58
CA LYS A 98 -70.63 -137.35 -158.74
C LYS A 98 -69.82 -137.29 -157.44
N GLU A 99 -69.42 -138.45 -156.91
CA GLU A 99 -68.61 -138.58 -155.70
C GLU A 99 -67.17 -138.06 -155.90
N ILE A 100 -66.57 -138.17 -157.10
CA ILE A 100 -65.21 -137.66 -157.35
C ILE A 100 -65.19 -136.13 -157.26
N ASP A 101 -66.12 -135.48 -157.95
CA ASP A 101 -66.20 -134.02 -158.02
C ASP A 101 -66.42 -133.41 -156.62
N GLU A 102 -67.33 -134.01 -155.82
CA GLU A 102 -67.66 -133.54 -154.46
C GLU A 102 -66.48 -133.63 -153.47
N VAL A 103 -65.56 -134.59 -153.64
CA VAL A 103 -64.39 -134.73 -152.75
C VAL A 103 -63.25 -133.81 -153.18
N LEU A 104 -63.12 -133.50 -154.49
CA LEU A 104 -62.10 -132.57 -154.99
C LEU A 104 -62.47 -131.10 -154.69
N GLU A 105 -63.74 -130.72 -154.86
CA GLU A 105 -64.23 -129.39 -154.47
C GLU A 105 -64.01 -129.12 -152.96
N LYS A 106 -64.14 -130.16 -152.12
CA LYS A 106 -63.83 -130.08 -150.68
C LYS A 106 -62.34 -129.81 -150.42
N LEU A 107 -61.44 -130.60 -151.02
CA LEU A 107 -59.98 -130.42 -150.86
C LEU A 107 -59.58 -128.96 -151.15
N ASN A 108 -60.09 -128.40 -152.24
CA ASN A 108 -59.75 -127.04 -152.67
C ASN A 108 -60.27 -125.99 -151.69
N ALA A 109 -61.45 -126.19 -151.09
CA ALA A 109 -61.99 -125.33 -150.06
C ALA A 109 -61.18 -125.37 -148.74
N ASP A 110 -60.56 -126.51 -148.40
CA ASP A 110 -59.71 -126.64 -147.21
C ASP A 110 -58.27 -126.12 -147.46
N ILE A 111 -57.71 -126.28 -148.66
CA ILE A 111 -56.47 -125.61 -149.11
C ILE A 111 -56.60 -124.08 -148.97
N ASP A 112 -57.71 -123.50 -149.40
CA ASP A 112 -57.91 -122.04 -149.35
C ASP A 112 -58.29 -121.51 -147.94
N LYS A 113 -58.54 -122.38 -146.95
CA LYS A 113 -58.58 -122.00 -145.52
C LYS A 113 -57.18 -121.83 -144.94
N LEU A 114 -56.27 -122.76 -145.24
CA LEU A 114 -54.88 -122.72 -144.77
C LEU A 114 -54.21 -121.38 -145.14
N LYS A 115 -54.38 -120.96 -146.40
CA LYS A 115 -53.92 -119.66 -146.91
C LYS A 115 -54.38 -118.47 -146.06
N LYS A 116 -55.67 -118.44 -145.70
CA LYS A 116 -56.27 -117.29 -144.99
C LYS A 116 -55.75 -117.18 -143.56
N GLN A 117 -55.46 -118.30 -142.89
CA GLN A 117 -54.93 -118.25 -141.53
C GLN A 117 -53.47 -117.78 -141.48
N LEU A 118 -52.66 -118.07 -142.50
CA LEU A 118 -51.29 -117.56 -142.61
C LEU A 118 -51.25 -116.02 -142.61
N GLU A 119 -52.10 -115.37 -143.41
CA GLU A 119 -52.16 -113.90 -143.43
C GLU A 119 -52.74 -113.30 -142.13
N ASN A 120 -53.77 -113.92 -141.53
CA ASN A 120 -54.31 -113.49 -140.22
C ASN A 120 -53.22 -113.49 -139.12
N ASN A 121 -52.37 -114.52 -139.10
CA ASN A 121 -51.30 -114.70 -138.13
C ASN A 121 -50.18 -113.66 -138.30
N LYS A 122 -49.88 -113.32 -139.56
CA LYS A 122 -48.92 -112.27 -139.95
C LYS A 122 -49.39 -110.88 -139.51
N LEU A 123 -50.69 -110.62 -139.56
CA LEU A 123 -51.30 -109.37 -139.10
C LEU A 123 -51.30 -109.23 -137.57
N TYR A 124 -51.65 -110.29 -136.83
CA TYR A 124 -51.72 -110.29 -135.36
C TYR A 124 -50.40 -109.83 -134.71
N ASN A 125 -49.27 -110.39 -135.15
CA ASN A 125 -47.96 -110.05 -134.59
C ASN A 125 -47.51 -108.61 -134.96
N LYS A 126 -48.03 -108.03 -136.04
CA LYS A 126 -47.73 -106.65 -136.45
C LYS A 126 -48.29 -105.61 -135.48
N GLU A 127 -49.50 -105.83 -134.95
CA GLU A 127 -50.05 -104.97 -133.90
C GLU A 127 -49.34 -105.18 -132.54
N ARG A 128 -48.99 -106.42 -132.17
CA ARG A 128 -48.23 -106.69 -130.93
C ARG A 128 -46.87 -105.98 -130.88
N ALA A 129 -46.16 -105.90 -132.00
CA ALA A 129 -44.91 -105.14 -132.09
C ALA A 129 -45.14 -103.64 -131.82
N LYS A 130 -46.22 -103.07 -132.35
CA LYS A 130 -46.60 -101.66 -132.21
C LYS A 130 -46.98 -101.30 -130.78
N GLU A 131 -47.81 -102.13 -130.11
CA GLU A 131 -48.21 -101.94 -128.71
C GLU A 131 -47.03 -101.83 -127.73
N LEU A 132 -45.95 -102.59 -127.97
CA LEU A 132 -44.75 -102.55 -127.13
C LEU A 132 -43.94 -101.29 -127.40
N ILE A 133 -43.75 -100.88 -128.66
CA ILE A 133 -43.00 -99.66 -128.98
C ILE A 133 -43.70 -98.44 -128.37
N ASP A 134 -45.04 -98.43 -128.34
CA ASP A 134 -45.84 -97.36 -127.74
C ASP A 134 -45.68 -97.21 -126.22
N LYS A 135 -45.05 -98.17 -125.52
CA LYS A 135 -44.66 -98.05 -124.10
C LYS A 135 -43.30 -97.35 -123.88
N LEU A 136 -42.42 -97.29 -124.88
CA LEU A 136 -41.20 -96.47 -124.81
C LEU A 136 -41.55 -94.97 -124.81
N SER A 137 -40.66 -94.16 -124.23
CA SER A 137 -40.83 -92.71 -124.26
C SER A 137 -40.79 -92.18 -125.70
N ASN A 138 -41.58 -91.15 -125.99
CA ASN A 138 -41.44 -90.42 -127.27
C ASN A 138 -40.07 -89.74 -127.41
N ASN A 139 -39.38 -89.49 -126.29
CA ASN A 139 -38.02 -88.96 -126.26
C ASN A 139 -36.94 -90.06 -126.31
N ASN A 140 -37.32 -91.35 -126.39
CA ASN A 140 -36.36 -92.43 -126.55
C ASN A 140 -35.91 -92.52 -128.02
N PRO A 141 -34.61 -92.28 -128.33
CA PRO A 141 -34.13 -92.12 -129.70
C PRO A 141 -34.13 -93.41 -130.53
N GLU A 142 -34.52 -94.56 -129.96
CA GLU A 142 -34.71 -95.81 -130.70
C GLU A 142 -36.18 -96.06 -131.09
N LYS A 143 -37.15 -95.39 -130.46
CA LYS A 143 -38.60 -95.65 -130.64
C LYS A 143 -39.05 -95.47 -132.09
N GLU A 144 -38.72 -94.33 -132.69
CA GLU A 144 -39.14 -93.98 -134.05
C GLU A 144 -38.53 -94.93 -135.10
N LYS A 145 -37.25 -95.33 -134.91
CA LYS A 145 -36.55 -96.29 -135.78
C LYS A 145 -37.17 -97.69 -135.78
N LEU A 146 -37.83 -98.07 -134.67
CA LEU A 146 -38.54 -99.34 -134.54
C LEU A 146 -39.91 -99.28 -135.24
N LEU A 147 -40.62 -98.15 -135.11
CA LEU A 147 -41.87 -97.89 -135.84
C LEU A 147 -41.69 -97.78 -137.35
N GLU A 148 -40.63 -97.12 -137.83
CA GLU A 148 -40.36 -96.97 -139.26
C GLU A 148 -40.17 -98.34 -139.95
N LYS A 149 -39.38 -99.24 -139.33
CA LYS A 149 -39.19 -100.60 -139.83
C LYS A 149 -40.49 -101.38 -139.98
N LEU A 150 -41.40 -101.24 -139.01
CA LEU A 150 -42.65 -102.00 -138.93
C LEU A 150 -43.63 -101.66 -140.07
N ASN A 151 -43.52 -100.47 -140.65
CA ASN A 151 -44.52 -99.91 -141.57
C ASN A 151 -44.28 -100.15 -143.06
N LYS A 152 -43.25 -100.93 -143.45
CA LYS A 152 -43.04 -101.30 -144.88
C LYS A 152 -44.27 -102.04 -145.45
N SER A 153 -44.55 -101.79 -146.73
CA SER A 153 -45.75 -102.27 -147.44
C SER A 153 -45.70 -103.73 -147.86
N ASP A 154 -44.51 -104.24 -148.15
CA ASP A 154 -44.24 -105.65 -148.44
C ASP A 154 -43.17 -106.12 -147.45
N PHE A 155 -43.57 -106.99 -146.52
CA PHE A 155 -42.81 -107.28 -145.29
C PHE A 155 -42.68 -108.78 -145.09
N ALA A 156 -41.44 -109.25 -144.94
CA ALA A 156 -41.16 -110.61 -144.53
C ALA A 156 -41.54 -110.78 -143.05
N SER A 157 -42.15 -111.92 -142.70
CA SER A 157 -42.56 -112.24 -141.32
C SER A 157 -41.40 -112.29 -140.31
N GLU A 158 -40.16 -112.27 -140.82
CA GLU A 158 -38.92 -112.37 -140.05
C GLU A 158 -38.45 -111.03 -139.46
N GLU A 159 -38.55 -109.90 -140.19
CA GLU A 159 -38.16 -108.56 -139.68
C GLU A 159 -39.04 -108.08 -138.51
N LEU A 160 -40.16 -108.77 -138.26
CA LEU A 160 -41.18 -108.41 -137.26
C LEU A 160 -40.75 -108.72 -135.82
N TRP A 161 -40.03 -109.83 -135.62
CA TRP A 161 -39.76 -110.37 -134.29
C TRP A 161 -38.62 -109.64 -133.57
N ASP A 162 -37.58 -109.25 -134.30
CA ASP A 162 -36.44 -108.49 -133.79
C ASP A 162 -36.85 -107.11 -133.20
N ILE A 163 -37.98 -106.56 -133.67
CA ILE A 163 -38.56 -105.29 -133.21
C ILE A 163 -39.16 -105.43 -131.80
N ILE A 164 -39.80 -106.57 -131.52
CA ILE A 164 -40.45 -106.88 -130.23
C ILE A 164 -39.40 -106.97 -129.12
N GLU A 165 -38.33 -107.73 -129.33
CA GLU A 165 -37.34 -108.03 -128.29
C GLU A 165 -36.58 -106.79 -127.81
N LYS A 166 -36.00 -106.02 -128.74
CA LYS A 166 -35.18 -104.84 -128.42
C LYS A 166 -35.94 -103.75 -127.66
N THR A 167 -37.25 -103.68 -127.86
CA THR A 167 -38.14 -102.72 -127.19
C THR A 167 -38.25 -102.97 -125.69
N GLN A 168 -38.25 -104.25 -125.27
CA GLN A 168 -38.50 -104.66 -123.90
C GLN A 168 -37.36 -104.25 -122.94
N ASP A 169 -36.12 -104.30 -123.41
CA ASP A 169 -34.90 -104.10 -122.59
C ASP A 169 -34.71 -102.65 -122.12
N LEU A 170 -35.10 -101.68 -122.96
CA LEU A 170 -34.99 -100.25 -122.66
C LEU A 170 -35.87 -99.86 -121.45
N LEU A 171 -37.10 -100.35 -121.40
CA LEU A 171 -38.05 -100.13 -120.30
C LEU A 171 -37.49 -100.58 -118.94
N ASN A 172 -36.83 -101.74 -118.92
CA ASN A 172 -36.28 -102.34 -117.70
C ASN A 172 -35.14 -101.49 -117.09
N LYS A 173 -34.35 -100.79 -117.92
CA LYS A 173 -33.24 -99.96 -117.46
C LYS A 173 -33.75 -98.74 -116.69
N ALA A 174 -34.70 -97.99 -117.25
CA ALA A 174 -35.19 -96.74 -116.66
C ALA A 174 -35.77 -96.94 -115.25
N LYS A 175 -36.55 -98.02 -115.05
CA LYS A 175 -37.14 -98.42 -113.76
C LYS A 175 -36.10 -98.53 -112.64
N LYS A 176 -34.91 -99.07 -112.93
CA LYS A 176 -33.86 -99.30 -111.94
C LYS A 176 -33.21 -98.02 -111.45
N GLU A 177 -33.09 -97.00 -112.28
CA GLU A 177 -32.49 -95.72 -111.89
C GLU A 177 -33.40 -94.89 -110.99
N ALA A 178 -34.72 -94.95 -111.20
CA ALA A 178 -35.70 -94.24 -110.37
C ALA A 178 -35.63 -94.67 -108.90
N LEU A 179 -35.57 -95.99 -108.66
CA LEU A 179 -35.50 -96.59 -107.32
C LEU A 179 -34.27 -96.16 -106.51
N LYS A 180 -33.19 -95.65 -107.12
CA LYS A 180 -31.99 -95.22 -106.39
C LYS A 180 -32.26 -93.94 -105.58
N GLU A 181 -32.79 -92.90 -106.22
CA GLU A 181 -32.95 -91.59 -105.56
C GLU A 181 -34.21 -91.55 -104.68
N ILE A 182 -35.29 -92.26 -105.03
CA ILE A 182 -36.47 -92.43 -104.17
C ILE A 182 -36.09 -92.99 -102.79
N ASN A 183 -35.04 -93.84 -102.71
CA ASN A 183 -34.60 -94.41 -101.44
C ASN A 183 -33.90 -93.43 -100.48
N LYS A 184 -33.41 -92.27 -100.95
CA LYS A 184 -32.78 -91.23 -100.12
C LYS A 184 -33.76 -90.35 -99.34
N LEU A 185 -35.01 -90.27 -99.80
CA LEU A 185 -36.10 -89.66 -99.03
C LEU A 185 -36.30 -90.41 -97.71
N ASN A 186 -36.77 -89.74 -96.66
CA ASN A 186 -37.25 -90.45 -95.48
C ASN A 186 -38.56 -91.21 -95.79
N ASP A 187 -39.04 -92.07 -94.88
CA ASP A 187 -40.26 -92.87 -95.06
C ASP A 187 -41.53 -92.00 -95.03
N SER A 188 -41.75 -91.33 -96.16
CA SER A 188 -42.78 -90.32 -96.38
C SER A 188 -43.88 -90.86 -97.28
N GLN A 189 -45.05 -90.22 -97.23
CA GLN A 189 -46.13 -90.48 -98.19
C GLN A 189 -45.63 -90.33 -99.64
N LYS A 190 -44.77 -89.35 -99.94
CA LYS A 190 -44.23 -89.12 -101.28
C LYS A 190 -43.25 -90.21 -101.71
N LYS A 191 -42.38 -90.71 -100.81
CA LYS A 191 -41.53 -91.88 -101.10
C LYS A 191 -42.36 -93.09 -101.52
N ASN A 192 -43.41 -93.38 -100.75
CA ASN A 192 -44.28 -94.53 -101.00
C ASN A 192 -45.15 -94.36 -102.26
N GLU A 193 -45.64 -93.16 -102.55
CA GLU A 193 -46.31 -92.80 -103.82
C GLU A 193 -45.41 -93.08 -105.04
N LEU A 194 -44.15 -92.63 -104.99
CA LEU A 194 -43.20 -92.83 -106.08
C LEU A 194 -42.80 -94.31 -106.26
N LEU A 195 -42.70 -95.09 -105.17
CA LEU A 195 -42.49 -96.54 -105.24
C LEU A 195 -43.67 -97.28 -105.90
N GLN A 196 -44.92 -96.85 -105.66
CA GLN A 196 -46.09 -97.41 -106.35
C GLN A 196 -46.10 -97.05 -107.84
N LYS A 197 -45.83 -95.79 -108.19
CA LYS A 197 -45.77 -95.29 -109.58
C LYS A 197 -44.85 -96.15 -110.46
N VAL A 198 -43.64 -96.47 -109.97
CA VAL A 198 -42.67 -97.29 -110.71
C VAL A 198 -42.94 -98.80 -110.68
N SER A 199 -43.97 -99.27 -109.97
CA SER A 199 -44.27 -100.70 -109.81
C SER A 199 -45.38 -101.22 -110.74
N ASN A 200 -46.16 -100.33 -111.38
CA ASN A 200 -47.27 -100.66 -112.27
C ASN A 200 -46.84 -101.50 -113.51
N PRO A 201 -47.49 -102.64 -113.83
CA PRO A 201 -47.18 -103.47 -115.01
C PRO A 201 -47.37 -102.78 -116.37
N ASN A 202 -48.17 -101.70 -116.42
CA ASN A 202 -48.39 -100.89 -117.62
C ASN A 202 -47.63 -99.55 -117.61
N ALA A 203 -46.73 -99.33 -116.64
CA ALA A 203 -45.88 -98.13 -116.61
C ALA A 203 -45.03 -98.01 -117.88
N LYS A 204 -44.96 -96.78 -118.39
CA LYS A 204 -44.10 -96.39 -119.51
C LYS A 204 -42.73 -95.95 -119.00
N GLU A 205 -41.80 -95.78 -119.94
CA GLU A 205 -40.45 -95.28 -119.61
C GLU A 205 -40.48 -93.90 -118.91
N GLU A 206 -41.43 -93.05 -119.30
CA GLU A 206 -41.66 -91.72 -118.72
C GLU A 206 -42.05 -91.75 -117.24
N ASP A 207 -42.82 -92.76 -116.79
CA ASP A 207 -43.24 -92.89 -115.39
C ASP A 207 -42.03 -93.08 -114.46
N TYR A 208 -41.05 -93.86 -114.90
CA TYR A 208 -39.81 -94.11 -114.18
C TYR A 208 -38.93 -92.85 -114.11
N LEU A 209 -38.76 -92.15 -115.25
CA LEU A 209 -37.96 -90.93 -115.32
C LEU A 209 -38.56 -89.79 -114.48
N SER A 210 -39.89 -89.63 -114.52
CA SER A 210 -40.64 -88.71 -113.65
C SER A 210 -40.38 -88.99 -112.17
N ALA A 211 -40.53 -90.26 -111.75
CA ALA A 211 -40.40 -90.62 -110.34
C ALA A 211 -38.98 -90.43 -109.80
N LYS A 212 -37.94 -90.55 -110.64
CA LYS A 212 -36.55 -90.24 -110.31
C LYS A 212 -36.37 -88.75 -109.95
N GLN A 213 -36.93 -87.86 -110.76
CA GLN A 213 -36.77 -86.41 -110.57
C GLN A 213 -37.58 -85.87 -109.40
N GLU A 214 -38.81 -86.37 -109.21
CA GLU A 214 -39.66 -85.96 -108.07
C GLU A 214 -38.97 -86.22 -106.72
N ALA A 215 -38.18 -87.29 -106.59
CA ALA A 215 -37.43 -87.58 -105.37
C ALA A 215 -36.24 -86.64 -105.11
N ILE A 216 -35.58 -86.14 -106.17
CA ILE A 216 -34.48 -85.18 -106.02
C ILE A 216 -35.03 -83.83 -105.53
N ASN A 217 -36.14 -83.38 -106.12
CA ASN A 217 -36.72 -82.07 -105.84
C ASN A 217 -37.16 -81.88 -104.36
N GLU A 218 -37.61 -82.93 -103.66
CA GLU A 218 -37.98 -82.80 -102.24
C GLU A 218 -36.75 -82.69 -101.32
N LEU A 219 -35.63 -83.37 -101.63
CA LEU A 219 -34.39 -83.25 -100.86
C LEU A 219 -33.80 -81.83 -100.94
N GLU A 220 -33.91 -81.18 -102.10
CA GLU A 220 -33.46 -79.79 -102.29
C GLU A 220 -34.28 -78.80 -101.44
N LYS A 221 -35.61 -78.94 -101.41
CA LYS A 221 -36.50 -78.13 -100.54
C LYS A 221 -36.17 -78.27 -99.05
N ALA A 222 -35.65 -79.41 -98.61
CA ALA A 222 -35.20 -79.59 -97.24
C ALA A 222 -33.90 -78.79 -96.97
N ARG A 223 -32.95 -78.80 -97.92
CA ARG A 223 -31.67 -78.08 -97.80
C ARG A 223 -31.88 -76.58 -97.66
N ASP A 224 -32.70 -75.99 -98.52
CA ASP A 224 -32.95 -74.53 -98.54
C ASP A 224 -33.50 -74.03 -97.19
N LYS A 225 -34.44 -74.77 -96.60
CA LYS A 225 -35.04 -74.46 -95.28
C LYS A 225 -34.01 -74.53 -94.15
N ALA A 226 -33.09 -75.50 -94.20
CA ALA A 226 -32.04 -75.61 -93.21
C ALA A 226 -30.99 -74.49 -93.36
N ILE A 227 -30.52 -74.22 -94.59
CA ILE A 227 -29.57 -73.13 -94.90
C ILE A 227 -30.14 -71.77 -94.47
N SER A 228 -31.42 -71.50 -94.75
CA SER A 228 -32.11 -70.27 -94.35
C SER A 228 -32.02 -70.04 -92.83
N GLN A 229 -32.33 -71.05 -92.02
CA GLN A 229 -32.28 -70.94 -90.55
C GLN A 229 -30.84 -70.82 -90.03
N ILE A 230 -29.91 -71.61 -90.57
CA ILE A 230 -28.48 -71.58 -90.18
C ILE A 230 -27.85 -70.21 -90.50
N ASN A 231 -28.31 -69.53 -91.56
CA ASN A 231 -27.80 -68.21 -91.93
C ASN A 231 -28.14 -67.07 -90.95
N ARG A 232 -29.13 -67.26 -90.05
CA ARG A 232 -29.51 -66.30 -89.00
C ARG A 232 -28.50 -66.21 -87.84
N LEU A 233 -27.67 -67.23 -87.69
CA LEU A 233 -26.56 -67.24 -86.73
C LEU A 233 -25.46 -66.25 -87.15
N ASP A 234 -24.69 -65.79 -86.18
CA ASP A 234 -23.40 -65.14 -86.46
C ASP A 234 -22.40 -66.11 -87.11
N ASN A 235 -21.28 -65.59 -87.62
CA ASN A 235 -20.27 -66.40 -88.30
C ASN A 235 -19.38 -67.17 -87.30
N SER A 236 -20.02 -68.11 -86.60
CA SER A 236 -19.44 -69.02 -85.61
C SER A 236 -19.03 -70.36 -86.21
N SER A 237 -18.17 -71.11 -85.50
CA SER A 237 -17.74 -72.44 -85.94
C SER A 237 -18.91 -73.43 -86.05
N GLU A 238 -19.98 -73.17 -85.29
CA GLU A 238 -21.24 -73.87 -85.21
C GLU A 238 -22.00 -73.75 -86.54
N LYS A 239 -22.14 -72.53 -87.07
CA LYS A 239 -22.73 -72.24 -88.38
C LYS A 239 -22.02 -73.00 -89.51
N GLU A 240 -20.68 -73.01 -89.51
CA GLU A 240 -19.91 -73.78 -90.48
C GLU A 240 -20.15 -75.30 -90.40
N LYS A 241 -20.22 -75.87 -89.19
CA LYS A 241 -20.46 -77.31 -89.00
C LYS A 241 -21.82 -77.71 -89.58
N LEU A 242 -22.86 -76.92 -89.33
CA LEU A 242 -24.22 -77.18 -89.82
C LEU A 242 -24.31 -77.05 -91.35
N LEU A 243 -23.71 -76.02 -91.96
CA LEU A 243 -23.67 -75.86 -93.42
C LEU A 243 -22.92 -76.99 -94.13
N LYS A 244 -21.88 -77.56 -93.52
CA LYS A 244 -21.11 -78.69 -94.09
C LYS A 244 -21.94 -79.98 -94.19
N ILE A 245 -22.91 -80.19 -93.30
CA ILE A 245 -23.84 -81.34 -93.36
C ILE A 245 -24.87 -81.12 -94.48
N VAL A 246 -25.56 -79.97 -94.48
CA VAL A 246 -26.69 -79.72 -95.38
C VAL A 246 -26.29 -79.74 -96.87
N ASN A 247 -25.11 -79.21 -97.20
CA ASN A 247 -24.63 -79.11 -98.59
C ASN A 247 -24.16 -80.45 -99.22
N ASN A 248 -24.14 -81.56 -98.48
CA ASN A 248 -23.78 -82.86 -99.03
C ASN A 248 -24.92 -83.45 -99.88
N LEU A 249 -24.66 -83.71 -101.18
CA LEU A 249 -25.65 -84.24 -102.12
C LEU A 249 -26.12 -85.68 -101.81
N GLU A 250 -25.30 -86.48 -101.12
CA GLU A 250 -25.67 -87.84 -100.69
C GLU A 250 -26.29 -87.88 -99.28
N SER A 251 -26.36 -86.76 -98.55
CA SER A 251 -27.04 -86.72 -97.24
C SER A 251 -28.55 -86.87 -97.38
N THR A 252 -29.11 -87.54 -96.38
CA THR A 252 -30.53 -87.84 -96.22
C THR A 252 -31.32 -86.64 -95.71
N GLU A 253 -32.63 -86.69 -95.90
CA GLU A 253 -33.59 -85.69 -95.44
C GLU A 253 -33.54 -85.47 -93.91
N GLU A 254 -33.20 -86.50 -93.13
CA GLU A 254 -33.13 -86.42 -91.67
C GLU A 254 -31.93 -85.62 -91.15
N GLU A 255 -30.75 -85.82 -91.74
CA GLU A 255 -29.50 -85.11 -91.40
C GLU A 255 -29.61 -83.60 -91.67
N ILE A 256 -30.31 -83.26 -92.75
CA ILE A 256 -30.62 -81.88 -93.15
C ILE A 256 -31.52 -81.20 -92.11
N ASN A 257 -32.60 -81.86 -91.69
CA ASN A 257 -33.57 -81.29 -90.74
C ASN A 257 -32.96 -81.09 -89.33
N LYS A 258 -32.18 -82.06 -88.81
CA LYS A 258 -31.45 -81.92 -87.53
C LYS A 258 -30.49 -80.72 -87.51
N SER A 259 -29.96 -80.36 -88.68
CA SER A 259 -29.08 -79.20 -88.83
C SER A 259 -29.84 -77.86 -88.73
N LYS A 260 -31.13 -77.81 -89.11
CA LYS A 260 -32.01 -76.64 -88.93
C LYS A 260 -32.30 -76.38 -87.45
N GLU A 261 -32.75 -77.40 -86.72
CA GLU A 261 -33.17 -77.30 -85.31
C GLU A 261 -32.03 -76.81 -84.40
N SER A 262 -30.81 -77.26 -84.70
CA SER A 262 -29.59 -76.87 -83.97
C SER A 262 -29.33 -75.35 -84.02
N ALA A 263 -29.64 -74.68 -85.14
CA ALA A 263 -29.49 -73.24 -85.27
C ALA A 263 -30.58 -72.43 -84.54
N GLU A 264 -31.80 -72.97 -84.47
CA GLU A 264 -32.96 -72.34 -83.83
C GLU A 264 -32.74 -72.20 -82.31
N ASN A 265 -32.21 -73.25 -81.67
CA ASN A 265 -31.92 -73.27 -80.23
C ASN A 265 -30.84 -72.26 -79.81
N LEU A 266 -29.82 -72.03 -80.65
CA LEU A 266 -28.76 -71.05 -80.36
C LEU A 266 -29.28 -69.60 -80.38
N LEU A 267 -30.24 -69.30 -81.26
CA LEU A 267 -30.84 -67.96 -81.38
C LEU A 267 -31.72 -67.63 -80.17
N ASN A 268 -32.54 -68.58 -79.71
CA ASN A 268 -33.44 -68.38 -78.56
C ASN A 268 -32.68 -68.09 -77.27
N LYS A 269 -31.59 -68.82 -77.01
CA LYS A 269 -30.72 -68.60 -75.85
C LYS A 269 -30.08 -67.20 -75.82
N ALA A 270 -29.89 -66.57 -76.98
CA ALA A 270 -29.42 -65.18 -77.05
C ALA A 270 -30.51 -64.18 -76.60
N LYS A 271 -31.78 -64.39 -76.99
CA LYS A 271 -32.91 -63.53 -76.57
C LYS A 271 -33.10 -63.53 -75.05
N GLU A 272 -33.05 -64.70 -74.41
CA GLU A 272 -33.27 -64.86 -72.96
C GLU A 272 -32.27 -64.06 -72.09
N ASN A 273 -31.03 -63.87 -72.57
CA ASN A 273 -30.04 -63.07 -71.86
C ASN A 273 -30.29 -61.57 -72.04
N ALA A 274 -30.68 -61.14 -73.25
CA ALA A 274 -30.96 -59.73 -73.53
C ALA A 274 -32.17 -59.19 -72.74
N LEU A 275 -33.19 -60.04 -72.51
CA LEU A 275 -34.34 -59.70 -71.63
C LEU A 275 -33.93 -59.42 -70.17
N LYS A 276 -32.85 -60.01 -69.66
CA LYS A 276 -32.40 -59.80 -68.27
C LYS A 276 -31.64 -58.48 -68.12
N GLU A 277 -30.82 -58.13 -69.10
CA GLU A 277 -30.10 -56.85 -69.12
C GLU A 277 -31.08 -55.67 -69.18
N LEU A 278 -32.19 -55.83 -69.92
CA LEU A 278 -33.28 -54.86 -70.07
C LEU A 278 -33.88 -54.37 -68.73
N GLU A 279 -33.78 -55.14 -67.65
CA GLU A 279 -34.25 -54.73 -66.32
C GLU A 279 -33.48 -53.54 -65.72
N LYS A 280 -32.25 -53.28 -66.19
CA LYS A 280 -31.47 -52.06 -65.85
C LYS A 280 -32.20 -50.77 -66.22
N LEU A 281 -33.09 -50.81 -67.22
CA LEU A 281 -33.86 -49.64 -67.67
C LEU A 281 -35.19 -49.45 -66.93
N THR A 282 -35.45 -50.20 -65.85
CA THR A 282 -36.61 -49.96 -64.98
C THR A 282 -36.53 -48.55 -64.39
N GLY A 283 -37.59 -47.75 -64.57
CA GLY A 283 -37.59 -46.31 -64.30
C GLY A 283 -37.26 -45.41 -65.51
N SER A 284 -37.06 -45.98 -66.70
CA SER A 284 -36.83 -45.27 -67.98
C SER A 284 -37.80 -45.68 -69.08
N THR A 285 -38.27 -44.70 -69.85
CA THR A 285 -39.19 -44.88 -70.99
C THR A 285 -38.60 -45.68 -72.16
N LYS A 286 -37.27 -45.86 -72.21
CA LYS A 286 -36.61 -46.66 -73.26
C LYS A 286 -36.73 -48.17 -73.07
N LYS A 287 -37.16 -48.67 -71.89
CA LYS A 287 -37.24 -50.12 -71.62
C LYS A 287 -38.17 -50.84 -72.62
N ASP A 288 -39.33 -50.25 -72.89
CA ASP A 288 -40.36 -50.86 -73.75
C ASP A 288 -39.92 -50.87 -75.23
N GLU A 289 -39.36 -49.76 -75.72
CA GLU A 289 -38.84 -49.63 -77.09
C GLU A 289 -37.80 -50.72 -77.43
N LEU A 290 -36.89 -51.02 -76.51
CA LEU A 290 -35.85 -52.03 -76.70
C LEU A 290 -36.38 -53.46 -76.53
N SER A 291 -37.43 -53.65 -75.73
CA SER A 291 -38.15 -54.93 -75.61
C SER A 291 -38.88 -55.29 -76.91
N GLU A 292 -39.53 -54.33 -77.57
CA GLU A 292 -40.17 -54.56 -78.88
C GLU A 292 -39.16 -54.99 -79.96
N LYS A 293 -38.03 -54.28 -80.07
CA LYS A 293 -36.94 -54.59 -81.03
C LYS A 293 -36.45 -56.03 -80.90
N LEU A 294 -36.34 -56.54 -79.67
CA LEU A 294 -35.81 -57.88 -79.36
C LEU A 294 -36.77 -59.02 -79.75
N ASN A 295 -38.09 -58.76 -79.74
CA ASN A 295 -39.10 -59.79 -79.95
C ASN A 295 -39.31 -60.20 -81.42
N LYS A 296 -38.79 -59.41 -82.38
CA LYS A 296 -38.78 -59.67 -83.84
C LYS A 296 -38.57 -61.15 -84.21
N GLU A 297 -39.46 -61.68 -85.06
CA GLU A 297 -39.55 -63.10 -85.43
C GLU A 297 -38.28 -63.61 -86.13
N ASN A 298 -37.79 -62.86 -87.13
CA ASN A 298 -36.63 -63.18 -87.96
C ASN A 298 -35.37 -62.42 -87.54
N ILE A 299 -35.20 -62.12 -86.25
CA ILE A 299 -34.02 -61.43 -85.73
C ILE A 299 -32.73 -62.21 -86.00
N LEU A 300 -31.64 -61.49 -86.25
CA LEU A 300 -30.28 -62.02 -86.36
C LEU A 300 -29.59 -62.03 -84.99
N GLN A 301 -28.69 -62.99 -84.77
CA GLN A 301 -27.93 -63.10 -83.52
C GLN A 301 -27.09 -61.85 -83.19
N GLN A 302 -26.75 -61.04 -84.20
CA GLN A 302 -26.04 -59.77 -84.03
C GLN A 302 -26.97 -58.61 -83.61
N GLU A 303 -28.23 -58.57 -84.09
CA GLU A 303 -29.20 -57.54 -83.67
C GLU A 303 -29.46 -57.64 -82.16
N ILE A 304 -29.56 -58.87 -81.63
CA ILE A 304 -29.70 -59.13 -80.19
C ILE A 304 -28.54 -58.54 -79.37
N LYS A 305 -27.29 -58.69 -79.84
CA LYS A 305 -26.10 -58.14 -79.16
C LYS A 305 -26.11 -56.61 -79.15
N ASN A 306 -26.55 -55.99 -80.24
CA ASN A 306 -26.61 -54.53 -80.34
C ASN A 306 -27.60 -53.93 -79.31
N ILE A 307 -28.74 -54.58 -79.09
CA ILE A 307 -29.74 -54.14 -78.08
C ILE A 307 -29.14 -54.18 -76.66
N VAL A 308 -28.38 -55.23 -76.32
CA VAL A 308 -27.70 -55.35 -75.01
C VAL A 308 -26.68 -54.23 -74.80
N ASN A 309 -25.98 -53.80 -75.84
CA ASN A 309 -25.05 -52.67 -75.76
C ASN A 309 -25.80 -51.36 -75.50
N GLU A 310 -26.88 -51.08 -76.25
CA GLU A 310 -27.71 -49.86 -76.08
C GLU A 310 -28.30 -49.77 -74.66
N VAL A 311 -28.77 -50.90 -74.12
CA VAL A 311 -29.26 -51.00 -72.72
C VAL A 311 -28.21 -50.59 -71.69
N ASN A 312 -26.97 -51.08 -71.84
CA ASN A 312 -25.89 -50.76 -70.92
C ASN A 312 -25.41 -49.31 -71.07
N GLU A 313 -25.33 -48.81 -72.30
CA GLU A 313 -24.97 -47.40 -72.58
C GLU A 313 -25.94 -46.41 -71.93
N ILE A 314 -27.25 -46.65 -72.01
CA ILE A 314 -28.25 -45.78 -71.36
C ILE A 314 -28.10 -45.79 -69.83
N PHE A 315 -27.83 -46.95 -69.24
CA PHE A 315 -27.74 -47.11 -67.80
C PHE A 315 -26.49 -46.44 -67.19
N GLU A 316 -25.31 -46.65 -67.79
CA GLU A 316 -24.07 -46.06 -67.28
C GLU A 316 -24.00 -44.53 -67.54
N ASN A 317 -24.60 -44.04 -68.64
CA ASN A 317 -24.69 -42.59 -68.88
C ASN A 317 -25.53 -41.86 -67.81
N GLU A 318 -26.61 -42.47 -67.31
CA GLU A 318 -27.42 -41.88 -66.25
C GLU A 318 -26.71 -41.93 -64.88
N LYS A 319 -25.93 -42.98 -64.60
CA LYS A 319 -25.03 -43.01 -63.43
C LYS A 319 -24.02 -41.86 -63.49
N GLU A 320 -23.32 -41.70 -64.62
CA GLU A 320 -22.31 -40.65 -64.74
C GLU A 320 -22.91 -39.23 -64.66
N ARG A 321 -24.15 -39.03 -65.12
CA ARG A 321 -24.90 -37.77 -64.93
C ARG A 321 -25.14 -37.44 -63.46
N VAL A 322 -25.68 -38.36 -62.67
CA VAL A 322 -25.97 -38.13 -61.24
C VAL A 322 -24.66 -38.01 -60.43
N LYS A 323 -23.63 -38.77 -60.80
CA LYS A 323 -22.28 -38.66 -60.24
C LYS A 323 -21.67 -37.26 -60.45
N GLN A 324 -21.90 -36.63 -61.59
CA GLN A 324 -21.45 -35.24 -61.81
C GLN A 324 -22.19 -34.25 -60.90
N LEU A 325 -23.51 -34.41 -60.72
CA LEU A 325 -24.32 -33.57 -59.81
C LEU A 325 -23.90 -33.70 -58.34
N ILE A 326 -23.65 -34.92 -57.84
CA ILE A 326 -23.15 -35.14 -56.47
C ILE A 326 -21.83 -34.38 -56.24
N ASN A 327 -20.94 -34.39 -57.23
CA ASN A 327 -19.65 -33.73 -57.13
C ASN A 327 -19.71 -32.19 -57.22
N SER A 328 -20.71 -31.63 -57.92
CA SER A 328 -20.86 -30.17 -58.11
C SER A 328 -21.72 -29.48 -57.05
N GLU A 329 -22.76 -30.15 -56.55
CA GLU A 329 -23.76 -29.53 -55.66
C GLU A 329 -23.45 -29.66 -54.17
N LEU A 330 -22.74 -30.73 -53.76
CA LEU A 330 -22.30 -30.93 -52.38
C LEU A 330 -20.90 -30.34 -52.13
N THR A 331 -20.62 -29.95 -50.90
CA THR A 331 -19.34 -29.32 -50.52
C THR A 331 -18.41 -30.28 -49.78
N THR A 332 -18.94 -31.23 -49.01
CA THR A 332 -18.16 -32.14 -48.16
C THR A 332 -17.87 -33.49 -48.82
N ASP A 333 -16.66 -34.03 -48.61
CA ASP A 333 -16.22 -35.25 -49.28
C ASP A 333 -16.87 -36.53 -48.72
N ALA A 334 -17.25 -36.54 -47.43
CA ALA A 334 -17.93 -37.68 -46.81
C ALA A 334 -19.32 -37.93 -47.43
N GLU A 335 -20.11 -36.86 -47.60
CA GLU A 335 -21.45 -36.94 -48.18
C GLU A 335 -21.42 -37.33 -49.66
N LYS A 336 -20.37 -36.89 -50.38
CA LYS A 336 -20.06 -37.37 -51.73
C LYS A 336 -19.73 -38.85 -51.75
N GLU A 337 -18.82 -39.32 -50.89
CA GLU A 337 -18.45 -40.74 -50.82
C GLU A 337 -19.67 -41.62 -50.49
N ASN A 338 -20.53 -41.17 -49.57
CA ASN A 338 -21.79 -41.83 -49.22
C ASN A 338 -22.75 -41.96 -50.42
N LEU A 339 -23.12 -40.86 -51.08
CA LEU A 339 -24.05 -40.90 -52.22
C LEU A 339 -23.45 -41.62 -53.44
N LEU A 340 -22.16 -41.46 -53.74
CA LEU A 340 -21.48 -42.20 -54.80
C LEU A 340 -21.48 -43.72 -54.49
N THR A 341 -21.33 -44.08 -53.22
CA THR A 341 -21.41 -45.47 -52.75
C THR A 341 -22.83 -46.05 -52.81
N GLU A 342 -23.89 -45.24 -52.75
CA GLU A 342 -25.26 -45.68 -53.09
C GLU A 342 -25.45 -45.80 -54.61
N LEU A 343 -24.98 -44.81 -55.39
CA LEU A 343 -25.11 -44.74 -56.84
C LEU A 343 -24.45 -45.93 -57.56
N GLU A 344 -23.27 -46.35 -57.12
CA GLU A 344 -22.60 -47.54 -57.65
C GLU A 344 -23.43 -48.82 -57.41
N LYS A 345 -24.09 -48.93 -56.25
CA LYS A 345 -24.95 -50.08 -55.89
C LYS A 345 -26.30 -50.10 -56.60
N ALA A 346 -26.73 -48.98 -57.19
CA ALA A 346 -27.98 -48.90 -57.93
C ALA A 346 -28.01 -49.87 -59.12
N LYS A 347 -29.14 -50.55 -59.30
CA LYS A 347 -29.37 -51.63 -60.28
C LYS A 347 -30.25 -51.22 -61.45
N ASN A 348 -30.99 -50.12 -61.30
CA ASN A 348 -31.90 -49.58 -62.30
C ASN A 348 -31.97 -48.05 -62.21
N ILE A 349 -32.66 -47.42 -63.15
CA ILE A 349 -32.79 -45.96 -63.27
C ILE A 349 -33.61 -45.35 -62.11
N GLU A 350 -34.52 -46.11 -61.51
CA GLU A 350 -35.34 -45.69 -60.37
C GLU A 350 -34.51 -45.54 -59.08
N GLU A 351 -33.61 -46.50 -58.78
CA GLU A 351 -32.65 -46.39 -57.67
C GLU A 351 -31.68 -45.20 -57.89
N ILE A 352 -31.26 -44.91 -59.13
CA ILE A 352 -30.40 -43.75 -59.46
C ILE A 352 -31.10 -42.42 -59.17
N LYS A 353 -32.37 -42.27 -59.56
CA LYS A 353 -33.19 -41.07 -59.31
C LYS A 353 -33.41 -40.77 -57.83
N LEU A 354 -33.47 -41.81 -56.98
CA LEU A 354 -33.58 -41.61 -55.54
C LEU A 354 -32.28 -41.05 -54.94
N VAL A 355 -31.11 -41.48 -55.43
CA VAL A 355 -29.82 -40.92 -55.00
C VAL A 355 -29.69 -39.46 -55.44
N GLU A 356 -30.15 -39.12 -56.65
CA GLU A 356 -30.23 -37.73 -57.11
C GLU A 356 -31.10 -36.85 -56.19
N ALA A 357 -32.26 -37.37 -55.75
CA ALA A 357 -33.16 -36.64 -54.85
C ALA A 357 -32.58 -36.36 -53.46
N LYS A 358 -31.57 -37.10 -52.99
CA LYS A 358 -30.89 -36.85 -51.70
C LYS A 358 -29.99 -35.59 -51.72
N ILE A 359 -29.58 -35.12 -52.90
CA ILE A 359 -28.60 -34.04 -53.04
C ILE A 359 -29.13 -32.71 -52.45
N ALA A 360 -30.40 -32.37 -52.73
CA ALA A 360 -31.00 -31.10 -52.30
C ALA A 360 -31.06 -30.93 -50.76
N PRO A 361 -31.63 -31.87 -49.96
CA PRO A 361 -31.62 -31.74 -48.52
C PRO A 361 -30.21 -31.74 -47.93
N ILE A 362 -29.29 -32.59 -48.40
CA ILE A 362 -27.91 -32.63 -47.89
C ILE A 362 -27.20 -31.29 -48.09
N LYS A 363 -27.31 -30.70 -49.29
CA LYS A 363 -26.76 -29.37 -49.60
C LYS A 363 -27.27 -28.28 -48.65
N GLU A 364 -28.54 -28.33 -48.27
CA GLU A 364 -29.08 -27.41 -47.28
C GLU A 364 -28.51 -27.69 -45.89
N ILE A 365 -28.44 -28.96 -45.48
CA ILE A 365 -27.96 -29.42 -44.17
C ILE A 365 -26.47 -29.11 -43.94
N GLU A 366 -25.60 -29.26 -44.94
CA GLU A 366 -24.15 -28.99 -44.85
C GLU A 366 -23.84 -27.59 -44.25
N THR A 367 -24.69 -26.61 -44.55
CA THR A 367 -24.52 -25.20 -44.16
C THR A 367 -25.13 -24.83 -42.78
N ILE A 368 -25.77 -25.79 -42.09
CA ILE A 368 -26.29 -25.57 -40.73
C ILE A 368 -25.13 -25.47 -39.73
N SER A 369 -25.09 -24.39 -38.93
CA SER A 369 -23.99 -24.13 -37.99
C SER A 369 -24.08 -24.91 -36.66
N ASN A 370 -25.20 -25.59 -36.39
CA ASN A 370 -25.35 -26.50 -35.26
C ASN A 370 -25.05 -27.93 -35.73
N GLU A 371 -23.86 -28.44 -35.39
CA GLU A 371 -23.39 -29.76 -35.82
C GLU A 371 -24.22 -30.94 -35.27
N GLU A 372 -24.85 -30.82 -34.10
CA GLU A 372 -25.75 -31.85 -33.56
C GLU A 372 -27.04 -31.94 -34.38
N LEU A 373 -27.68 -30.80 -34.65
CA LEU A 373 -28.88 -30.73 -35.49
C LEU A 373 -28.57 -31.16 -36.94
N LYS A 374 -27.39 -30.79 -37.46
CA LYS A 374 -26.90 -31.18 -38.77
C LYS A 374 -26.71 -32.70 -38.89
N SER A 375 -26.04 -33.35 -37.93
CA SER A 375 -25.92 -34.82 -37.89
C SER A 375 -27.30 -35.50 -37.89
N ASN A 376 -28.19 -35.07 -36.98
CA ASN A 376 -29.54 -35.61 -36.85
C ASN A 376 -30.40 -35.47 -38.12
N LEU A 377 -30.12 -34.49 -38.99
CA LEU A 377 -30.81 -34.32 -40.27
C LEU A 377 -30.17 -35.16 -41.39
N LEU A 378 -28.85 -35.32 -41.42
CA LEU A 378 -28.17 -36.22 -42.37
C LEU A 378 -28.59 -37.68 -42.15
N ASP A 379 -28.66 -38.13 -40.90
CA ASP A 379 -29.11 -39.49 -40.56
C ASP A 379 -30.51 -39.79 -41.14
N LYS A 380 -31.47 -38.86 -40.99
CA LYS A 380 -32.81 -38.96 -41.58
C LYS A 380 -32.78 -39.07 -43.12
N VAL A 381 -31.85 -38.41 -43.81
CA VAL A 381 -31.71 -38.51 -45.27
C VAL A 381 -31.20 -39.89 -45.68
N TYR A 382 -30.22 -40.45 -44.97
CA TYR A 382 -29.64 -41.75 -45.32
C TYR A 382 -30.55 -42.94 -45.00
N GLU A 383 -31.45 -42.84 -44.01
CA GLU A 383 -32.48 -43.86 -43.78
C GLU A 383 -33.44 -44.03 -44.97
N ILE A 384 -33.65 -42.98 -45.79
CA ILE A 384 -34.53 -43.02 -46.96
C ILE A 384 -33.88 -43.86 -48.08
N ASN A 385 -34.60 -44.88 -48.55
CA ASN A 385 -34.13 -45.85 -49.54
C ASN A 385 -35.29 -46.31 -50.46
N SER A 386 -35.01 -47.17 -51.45
CA SER A 386 -35.99 -47.58 -52.47
C SER A 386 -37.19 -48.41 -51.96
N LYS A 387 -37.27 -48.67 -50.64
CA LYS A 387 -38.44 -49.26 -49.96
C LYS A 387 -39.21 -48.27 -49.09
N THR A 388 -38.74 -47.04 -48.96
CA THR A 388 -39.38 -46.01 -48.13
C THR A 388 -40.60 -45.46 -48.85
N GLU A 389 -41.79 -45.67 -48.28
CA GLU A 389 -43.04 -45.08 -48.78
C GLU A 389 -42.92 -43.54 -48.85
N ASN A 390 -43.30 -42.97 -49.99
CA ASN A 390 -43.18 -41.54 -50.33
C ASN A 390 -41.77 -40.96 -50.07
N ALA A 391 -40.72 -41.71 -50.44
CA ALA A 391 -39.32 -41.33 -50.28
C ALA A 391 -38.98 -39.92 -50.79
N LEU A 392 -39.50 -39.53 -51.96
CA LEU A 392 -39.20 -38.23 -52.58
C LEU A 392 -39.81 -37.05 -51.80
N ASP A 393 -41.00 -37.23 -51.22
CA ASP A 393 -41.67 -36.17 -50.45
C ASP A 393 -41.03 -35.99 -49.07
N LYS A 394 -40.62 -37.09 -48.43
CA LYS A 394 -39.82 -37.03 -47.20
C LYS A 394 -38.48 -36.31 -47.40
N LEU A 395 -37.86 -36.41 -48.58
CA LEU A 395 -36.63 -35.65 -48.90
C LEU A 395 -36.91 -34.14 -49.08
N ARG A 396 -38.09 -33.76 -49.62
CA ARG A 396 -38.54 -32.36 -49.72
C ARG A 396 -38.89 -31.75 -48.35
N ASP A 397 -39.49 -32.54 -47.47
CA ASP A 397 -39.76 -32.13 -46.08
C ASP A 397 -38.43 -31.89 -45.33
N LEU A 398 -37.43 -32.77 -45.49
CA LEU A 398 -36.11 -32.62 -44.88
C LEU A 398 -35.32 -31.41 -45.41
N GLU A 399 -35.41 -31.09 -46.71
CA GLU A 399 -34.84 -29.86 -47.27
C GLU A 399 -35.41 -28.63 -46.55
N THR A 400 -36.71 -28.66 -46.26
CA THR A 400 -37.43 -27.56 -45.63
C THR A 400 -37.17 -27.47 -44.13
N GLU A 401 -37.05 -28.60 -43.44
CA GLU A 401 -36.58 -28.68 -42.04
C GLU A 401 -35.15 -28.11 -41.91
N ALA A 402 -34.27 -28.40 -42.87
CA ALA A 402 -32.90 -27.92 -42.92
C ALA A 402 -32.79 -26.41 -43.22
N GLN A 403 -33.67 -25.85 -44.06
CA GLN A 403 -33.73 -24.41 -44.30
C GLN A 403 -34.24 -23.64 -43.07
N LEU A 404 -35.25 -24.16 -42.36
CA LEU A 404 -35.76 -23.59 -41.10
C LEU A 404 -34.70 -23.58 -39.98
N ALA A 405 -33.87 -24.63 -39.91
CA ALA A 405 -32.79 -24.76 -38.92
C ALA A 405 -31.72 -23.66 -38.97
N LYS A 406 -31.70 -22.82 -40.02
CA LYS A 406 -30.74 -21.72 -40.22
C LYS A 406 -31.21 -20.39 -39.65
N LEU A 407 -32.48 -20.28 -39.25
CA LEU A 407 -33.05 -19.03 -38.72
C LEU A 407 -32.45 -18.75 -37.32
N PRO A 408 -31.68 -17.67 -37.12
CA PRO A 408 -30.74 -17.54 -36.00
C PRO A 408 -31.38 -17.06 -34.69
N TYR A 409 -32.60 -17.51 -34.39
CA TYR A 409 -33.34 -17.20 -33.17
C TYR A 409 -32.60 -17.69 -31.91
N PRO A 410 -32.73 -17.01 -30.76
CA PRO A 410 -32.14 -17.46 -29.49
C PRO A 410 -32.48 -18.90 -29.08
N LEU A 411 -33.67 -19.41 -29.40
CA LEU A 411 -34.10 -20.81 -29.15
C LEU A 411 -33.96 -21.74 -30.37
N GLY A 412 -33.42 -21.27 -31.51
CA GLY A 412 -33.29 -22.06 -32.73
C GLY A 412 -34.61 -22.69 -33.20
N MET A 413 -34.62 -24.01 -33.44
CA MET A 413 -35.80 -24.76 -33.92
C MET A 413 -36.98 -24.80 -32.93
N GLU A 414 -36.73 -24.53 -31.64
CA GLU A 414 -37.73 -24.47 -30.57
C GLU A 414 -38.36 -23.07 -30.42
N ALA A 415 -37.88 -22.07 -31.16
CA ALA A 415 -38.51 -20.75 -31.17
C ALA A 415 -39.96 -20.83 -31.70
N PRO A 416 -40.97 -20.25 -31.02
CA PRO A 416 -42.35 -20.24 -31.48
C PRO A 416 -42.50 -19.77 -32.94
N ALA A 417 -41.76 -18.73 -33.34
CA ALA A 417 -41.72 -18.22 -34.72
C ALA A 417 -41.30 -19.29 -35.75
N VAL A 418 -40.32 -20.16 -35.44
CA VAL A 418 -39.91 -21.25 -36.36
C VAL A 418 -40.98 -22.33 -36.44
N SER A 419 -41.65 -22.61 -35.31
CA SER A 419 -42.73 -23.60 -35.28
C SER A 419 -44.00 -23.13 -36.00
N GLU A 420 -44.32 -21.83 -35.96
CA GLU A 420 -45.40 -21.24 -36.74
C GLU A 420 -45.16 -21.34 -38.26
N ILE A 421 -43.95 -20.95 -38.72
CA ILE A 421 -43.57 -21.08 -40.14
C ILE A 421 -43.60 -22.55 -40.58
N ARG A 422 -43.12 -23.48 -39.74
CA ARG A 422 -43.16 -24.93 -40.01
C ARG A 422 -44.60 -25.43 -40.18
N ASN A 423 -45.51 -25.05 -39.28
CA ASN A 423 -46.92 -25.42 -39.37
C ASN A 423 -47.57 -24.85 -40.63
N ARG A 424 -47.32 -23.58 -40.95
CA ARG A 424 -47.86 -22.91 -42.14
C ARG A 424 -47.45 -23.59 -43.45
N ILE A 425 -46.22 -24.10 -43.55
CA ILE A 425 -45.76 -24.91 -44.69
C ILE A 425 -46.51 -26.26 -44.75
N ASN A 426 -46.66 -26.94 -43.61
CA ASN A 426 -47.38 -28.21 -43.54
C ASN A 426 -48.87 -28.06 -43.93
N ASP A 427 -49.50 -26.96 -43.55
CA ASP A 427 -50.88 -26.62 -43.95
C ASP A 427 -51.01 -26.44 -45.47
N ILE A 428 -50.02 -25.81 -46.12
CA ILE A 428 -49.99 -25.66 -47.59
C ILE A 428 -49.80 -27.02 -48.26
N ASN A 429 -48.84 -27.83 -47.81
CA ASN A 429 -48.56 -29.15 -48.38
C ASN A 429 -49.77 -30.10 -48.25
N SER A 430 -50.48 -30.04 -47.12
CA SER A 430 -51.65 -30.88 -46.82
C SER A 430 -52.94 -30.42 -47.52
N ASN A 431 -52.96 -29.26 -48.18
CA ASN A 431 -54.19 -28.68 -48.73
C ASN A 431 -54.63 -29.38 -50.02
N GLU A 432 -55.70 -30.19 -49.95
CA GLU A 432 -56.28 -30.88 -51.12
C GLU A 432 -56.88 -29.94 -52.18
N ALA A 433 -57.15 -28.66 -51.85
CA ALA A 433 -57.70 -27.68 -52.78
C ALA A 433 -56.62 -26.95 -53.62
N LEU A 434 -55.34 -27.23 -53.39
CA LEU A 434 -54.22 -26.71 -54.19
C LEU A 434 -53.62 -27.85 -55.02
N ASN A 435 -53.30 -27.58 -56.29
CA ASN A 435 -52.48 -28.49 -57.08
C ASN A 435 -50.98 -28.34 -56.76
N ASP A 436 -50.16 -29.30 -57.18
CA ASP A 436 -48.75 -29.39 -56.77
C ASP A 436 -47.93 -28.13 -57.12
N LEU A 437 -48.22 -27.47 -58.26
CA LEU A 437 -47.56 -26.21 -58.65
C LEU A 437 -48.01 -25.02 -57.78
N GLU A 438 -49.25 -25.02 -57.29
CA GLU A 438 -49.77 -23.99 -56.37
C GLU A 438 -49.20 -24.16 -54.96
N LYS A 439 -48.98 -25.41 -54.53
CA LYS A 439 -48.28 -25.72 -53.27
C LYS A 439 -46.81 -25.28 -53.35
N GLU A 440 -46.10 -25.70 -54.39
CA GLU A 440 -44.71 -25.33 -54.64
C GLU A 440 -44.52 -23.80 -54.67
N ALA A 441 -45.39 -23.08 -55.38
CA ALA A 441 -45.35 -21.62 -55.44
C ALA A 441 -45.52 -20.95 -54.06
N LYS A 442 -46.49 -21.39 -53.24
CA LYS A 442 -46.74 -20.82 -51.90
C LYS A 442 -45.68 -21.18 -50.87
N VAL A 443 -45.16 -22.41 -50.91
CA VAL A 443 -44.01 -22.79 -50.05
C VAL A 443 -42.77 -22.00 -50.46
N LYS A 444 -42.55 -21.75 -51.75
CA LYS A 444 -41.46 -20.89 -52.22
C LYS A 444 -41.63 -19.44 -51.75
N GLU A 445 -42.82 -18.87 -51.80
CA GLU A 445 -43.12 -17.52 -51.30
C GLU A 445 -42.71 -17.36 -49.82
N ILE A 446 -42.95 -18.39 -49.00
CA ILE A 446 -42.46 -18.47 -47.61
C ILE A 446 -40.93 -18.56 -47.55
N LYS A 447 -40.32 -19.51 -48.28
CA LYS A 447 -38.84 -19.72 -48.29
C LYS A 447 -38.07 -18.47 -48.74
N ASP A 448 -38.59 -17.72 -49.72
CA ASP A 448 -37.99 -16.48 -50.23
C ASP A 448 -37.86 -15.39 -49.14
N THR A 449 -38.62 -15.46 -48.03
CA THR A 449 -38.48 -14.52 -46.90
C THR A 449 -37.29 -14.79 -45.97
N PHE A 450 -36.70 -16.00 -46.00
CA PHE A 450 -35.80 -16.45 -44.93
C PHE A 450 -34.54 -15.58 -44.82
N ALA A 451 -34.05 -15.02 -45.93
CA ALA A 451 -32.92 -14.07 -45.92
C ALA A 451 -33.24 -12.78 -45.14
N ASN A 452 -34.45 -12.23 -45.30
CA ASN A 452 -34.91 -11.04 -44.59
C ASN A 452 -35.13 -11.35 -43.09
N LEU A 453 -35.70 -12.52 -42.77
CA LEU A 453 -35.78 -13.01 -41.38
C LEU A 453 -34.39 -13.06 -40.72
N ILE A 454 -33.39 -13.67 -41.39
CA ILE A 454 -32.01 -13.76 -40.88
C ILE A 454 -31.43 -12.36 -40.60
N GLU A 455 -31.62 -11.38 -41.49
CA GLU A 455 -31.18 -10.00 -41.29
C GLU A 455 -31.87 -9.32 -40.10
N LYS A 456 -33.19 -9.47 -39.99
CA LYS A 456 -34.02 -8.89 -38.92
C LYS A 456 -33.66 -9.44 -37.54
N ILE A 457 -33.52 -10.77 -37.43
CA ILE A 457 -33.17 -11.47 -36.19
C ILE A 457 -31.77 -11.05 -35.70
N ASN A 458 -30.80 -10.96 -36.61
CA ASN A 458 -29.44 -10.55 -36.24
C ASN A 458 -29.38 -9.06 -35.85
N ASN A 459 -30.05 -8.16 -36.58
CA ASN A 459 -30.19 -6.76 -36.18
C ASN A 459 -30.82 -6.60 -34.79
N ALA A 460 -31.85 -7.41 -34.48
CA ALA A 460 -32.47 -7.40 -33.16
C ALA A 460 -31.48 -7.85 -32.07
N LYS A 461 -30.73 -8.94 -32.28
CA LYS A 461 -29.70 -9.43 -31.34
C LYS A 461 -28.61 -8.39 -31.07
N ASP A 462 -28.13 -7.69 -32.10
CA ASP A 462 -27.14 -6.62 -31.97
C ASP A 462 -27.66 -5.37 -31.22
N LYS A 463 -28.98 -5.13 -31.23
CA LYS A 463 -29.62 -4.10 -30.41
C LYS A 463 -29.86 -4.58 -28.98
N ILE A 464 -30.31 -5.83 -28.78
CA ILE A 464 -30.51 -6.45 -27.47
C ILE A 464 -29.19 -6.49 -26.68
N ALA A 465 -28.07 -6.83 -27.33
CA ALA A 465 -26.74 -6.84 -26.72
C ALA A 465 -26.28 -5.48 -26.14
N LYS A 466 -26.96 -4.37 -26.46
CA LYS A 466 -26.65 -3.02 -25.96
C LYS A 466 -27.40 -2.66 -24.66
N VAL A 467 -28.39 -3.45 -24.24
CA VAL A 467 -29.09 -3.25 -22.93
C VAL A 467 -28.54 -4.19 -21.86
N SER A 468 -28.85 -3.92 -20.59
CA SER A 468 -28.43 -4.75 -19.45
C SER A 468 -28.89 -6.20 -19.56
N GLU A 469 -28.04 -7.12 -19.10
CA GLU A 469 -28.31 -8.58 -19.02
C GLU A 469 -29.68 -8.88 -18.36
N LYS A 470 -30.01 -8.13 -17.30
CA LYS A 470 -31.31 -8.12 -16.59
C LYS A 470 -32.52 -8.00 -17.51
N ARG A 471 -32.38 -7.30 -18.65
CA ARG A 471 -33.43 -6.97 -19.61
C ARG A 471 -33.31 -7.77 -20.92
N GLN A 472 -32.13 -8.31 -21.24
CA GLN A 472 -31.90 -9.10 -22.45
C GLN A 472 -32.77 -10.36 -22.54
N ALA A 473 -33.01 -11.07 -21.43
CA ALA A 473 -33.82 -12.30 -21.43
C ALA A 473 -35.23 -12.07 -22.02
N ALA A 474 -35.98 -11.12 -21.46
CA ALA A 474 -37.34 -10.81 -21.91
C ALA A 474 -37.40 -10.28 -23.36
N LEU A 475 -36.33 -9.63 -23.84
CA LEU A 475 -36.25 -9.17 -25.24
C LEU A 475 -35.93 -10.33 -26.20
N ASN A 476 -35.11 -11.29 -25.78
CA ASN A 476 -34.89 -12.53 -26.51
C ASN A 476 -36.18 -13.37 -26.57
N ASP A 477 -36.99 -13.39 -25.50
CA ASP A 477 -38.31 -14.04 -25.51
C ASP A 477 -39.25 -13.41 -26.54
N ILE A 478 -39.32 -12.07 -26.62
CA ILE A 478 -40.06 -11.36 -27.67
C ILE A 478 -39.51 -11.73 -29.06
N LEU A 479 -38.18 -11.75 -29.24
CA LEU A 479 -37.54 -12.12 -30.50
C LEU A 479 -37.86 -13.56 -30.94
N ASN A 480 -37.90 -14.53 -30.02
CA ASN A 480 -38.29 -15.92 -30.32
C ASN A 480 -39.75 -16.05 -30.81
N ASN A 481 -40.59 -15.06 -30.54
CA ASN A 481 -41.98 -14.96 -31.00
C ASN A 481 -42.16 -14.01 -32.19
N SER A 482 -41.11 -13.34 -32.69
CA SER A 482 -41.22 -12.31 -33.75
C SER A 482 -40.90 -12.91 -35.13
N ASN A 483 -41.81 -12.84 -36.09
CA ASN A 483 -41.63 -13.39 -37.44
C ASN A 483 -41.95 -12.37 -38.57
N LEU A 484 -42.04 -12.83 -39.83
CA LEU A 484 -42.44 -12.03 -41.01
C LEU A 484 -43.64 -12.62 -41.78
N ILE A 485 -44.29 -13.66 -41.25
CA ILE A 485 -45.31 -14.49 -41.89
C ILE A 485 -46.45 -14.66 -40.88
N VAL A 486 -47.39 -13.71 -40.87
CA VAL A 486 -48.43 -13.59 -39.83
C VAL A 486 -49.81 -13.78 -40.48
N ASN A 487 -50.53 -14.83 -40.10
CA ASN A 487 -51.76 -15.30 -40.77
C ASN A 487 -51.53 -15.69 -42.24
N ASP A 488 -52.20 -15.01 -43.18
CA ASP A 488 -52.06 -15.20 -44.62
C ASP A 488 -51.07 -14.20 -45.27
N ASP A 489 -50.62 -13.17 -44.54
CA ASP A 489 -49.76 -12.12 -45.06
C ASP A 489 -48.28 -12.48 -44.92
N VAL A 490 -47.58 -12.53 -46.06
CA VAL A 490 -46.12 -12.69 -46.15
C VAL A 490 -45.46 -11.31 -46.19
N ILE A 491 -44.36 -11.14 -45.44
CA ILE A 491 -43.63 -9.86 -45.21
C ILE A 491 -44.37 -8.86 -44.30
N ASN A 492 -44.93 -9.32 -43.18
CA ASN A 492 -45.44 -8.45 -42.11
C ASN A 492 -44.33 -8.08 -41.11
N ASN A 493 -44.02 -6.79 -40.92
CA ASN A 493 -42.91 -6.33 -40.07
C ASN A 493 -43.30 -5.93 -38.62
N ALA A 494 -44.58 -6.00 -38.27
CA ALA A 494 -45.11 -5.39 -37.04
C ALA A 494 -44.48 -5.92 -35.73
N GLU A 495 -44.13 -7.21 -35.69
CA GLU A 495 -43.56 -7.85 -34.50
C GLU A 495 -42.12 -7.39 -34.23
N PHE A 496 -41.31 -7.26 -35.29
CA PHE A 496 -39.97 -6.66 -35.20
C PHE A 496 -40.01 -5.17 -34.85
N GLU A 497 -41.06 -4.43 -35.25
CA GLU A 497 -41.26 -3.03 -34.82
C GLU A 497 -41.61 -2.93 -33.33
N ALA A 498 -42.47 -3.82 -32.82
CA ALA A 498 -42.78 -3.92 -31.40
C ALA A 498 -41.54 -4.30 -30.57
N LEU A 499 -40.70 -5.21 -31.09
CA LEU A 499 -39.42 -5.57 -30.48
C LEU A 499 -38.44 -4.40 -30.44
N ASP A 500 -38.25 -3.66 -31.54
CA ASP A 500 -37.40 -2.46 -31.58
C ASP A 500 -37.85 -1.40 -30.57
N GLN A 501 -39.17 -1.22 -30.38
CA GLN A 501 -39.72 -0.34 -29.35
C GLN A 501 -39.46 -0.87 -27.94
N ALA A 502 -39.57 -2.19 -27.71
CA ALA A 502 -39.27 -2.82 -26.43
C ALA A 502 -37.78 -2.67 -26.05
N ILE A 503 -36.85 -2.86 -27.00
CA ILE A 503 -35.41 -2.66 -26.79
C ILE A 503 -35.11 -1.19 -26.46
N THR A 504 -35.73 -0.25 -27.18
CA THR A 504 -35.60 1.19 -26.93
C THR A 504 -36.05 1.57 -25.51
N ASN A 505 -37.19 1.02 -25.07
CA ASN A 505 -37.70 1.23 -23.71
C ASN A 505 -36.78 0.61 -22.65
N ALA A 506 -36.19 -0.56 -22.93
CA ALA A 506 -35.24 -1.21 -22.02
C ALA A 506 -33.95 -0.37 -21.82
N LEU A 507 -33.40 0.24 -22.87
CA LEU A 507 -32.25 1.14 -22.77
C LEU A 507 -32.61 2.43 -22.02
N ASN A 508 -33.79 2.99 -22.24
CA ASN A 508 -34.25 4.18 -21.51
C ASN A 508 -34.45 3.88 -20.01
N GLN A 509 -34.89 2.67 -19.65
CA GLN A 509 -34.95 2.27 -18.25
C GLN A 509 -33.55 2.01 -17.66
N ASP A 510 -32.60 1.45 -18.40
CA ASP A 510 -31.19 1.39 -17.97
C ASP A 510 -30.63 2.78 -17.65
N LYS A 511 -30.97 3.80 -18.46
CA LYS A 511 -30.62 5.20 -18.20
C LYS A 511 -31.27 5.73 -16.92
N SER A 512 -32.56 5.48 -16.70
CA SER A 512 -33.26 5.88 -15.47
C SER A 512 -32.61 5.27 -14.23
N ASP A 513 -32.43 3.94 -14.23
CA ASP A 513 -31.78 3.19 -13.13
C ASP A 513 -30.39 3.77 -12.80
N ALA A 514 -29.67 4.29 -13.80
CA ALA A 514 -28.35 4.93 -13.63
C ALA A 514 -28.42 6.37 -13.10
N LYS A 515 -29.40 7.18 -13.49
CA LYS A 515 -29.58 8.53 -12.95
C LYS A 515 -29.94 8.50 -11.46
N ASP A 516 -30.75 7.53 -11.04
CA ASP A 516 -31.10 7.32 -9.63
C ASP A 516 -29.83 7.02 -8.79
N ILE A 517 -28.87 6.26 -9.34
CA ILE A 517 -27.58 6.02 -8.69
C ILE A 517 -26.77 7.33 -8.58
N ILE A 518 -26.71 8.15 -9.63
CA ILE A 518 -26.01 9.45 -9.62
C ILE A 518 -26.63 10.41 -8.58
N ASP A 519 -27.96 10.42 -8.45
CA ASP A 519 -28.62 11.21 -7.41
C ASP A 519 -28.31 10.74 -5.99
N SER A 520 -28.07 9.43 -5.79
CA SER A 520 -27.71 8.86 -4.48
C SER A 520 -26.29 9.16 -3.98
N LEU A 521 -25.37 9.58 -4.86
CA LEU A 521 -23.98 9.93 -4.51
C LEU A 521 -23.95 11.14 -3.57
N SER A 522 -23.25 11.07 -2.43
CA SER A 522 -23.46 12.02 -1.32
C SER A 522 -22.57 13.27 -1.32
N HIS A 523 -21.50 13.29 -2.12
CA HIS A 523 -20.44 14.31 -2.07
C HIS A 523 -20.34 15.10 -3.38
N LEU A 524 -20.80 14.54 -4.51
CA LEU A 524 -20.97 15.27 -5.77
C LEU A 524 -21.89 16.48 -5.61
N THR A 525 -21.43 17.63 -6.09
CA THR A 525 -22.27 18.83 -6.24
C THR A 525 -23.42 18.60 -7.23
N ASN A 526 -24.52 19.35 -7.07
CA ASN A 526 -25.65 19.31 -7.99
C ASN A 526 -25.25 19.52 -9.47
N LYS A 527 -24.19 20.31 -9.72
CA LYS A 527 -23.66 20.54 -11.08
C LYS A 527 -22.96 19.29 -11.63
N GLN A 528 -22.09 18.65 -10.85
CA GLN A 528 -21.44 17.40 -11.24
C GLN A 528 -22.46 16.28 -11.47
N LYS A 529 -23.47 16.16 -10.60
CA LYS A 529 -24.58 15.20 -10.80
C LYS A 529 -25.29 15.42 -12.13
N GLU A 530 -25.66 16.66 -12.43
CA GLU A 530 -26.34 17.00 -13.68
C GLU A 530 -25.46 16.70 -14.91
N ASP A 531 -24.17 17.00 -14.84
CA ASP A 531 -23.23 16.70 -15.94
C ASP A 531 -23.07 15.20 -16.19
N PHE A 532 -23.01 14.37 -15.14
CA PHE A 532 -23.05 12.91 -15.31
C PHE A 532 -24.41 12.41 -15.82
N LYS A 533 -25.54 13.01 -15.42
CA LYS A 533 -26.87 12.64 -15.97
C LYS A 533 -27.01 12.95 -17.45
N ASN A 534 -26.46 14.07 -17.92
CA ASN A 534 -26.44 14.42 -19.34
C ASN A 534 -25.62 13.40 -20.16
N LEU A 535 -24.47 12.94 -19.64
CA LEU A 535 -23.71 11.86 -20.26
C LEU A 535 -24.51 10.53 -20.30
N ILE A 536 -25.32 10.23 -19.28
CA ILE A 536 -26.24 9.07 -19.30
C ILE A 536 -27.31 9.22 -20.38
N ASP A 537 -27.84 10.42 -20.63
CA ASP A 537 -28.77 10.66 -21.75
C ASP A 537 -28.11 10.47 -23.13
N GLU A 538 -26.85 10.84 -23.28
CA GLU A 538 -26.07 10.63 -24.52
C GLU A 538 -25.62 9.17 -24.74
N ALA A 539 -25.63 8.33 -23.70
CA ALA A 539 -25.15 6.95 -23.78
C ALA A 539 -25.96 6.08 -24.76
N ASN A 540 -25.29 5.27 -25.58
CA ASN A 540 -25.92 4.40 -26.59
C ASN A 540 -25.86 2.91 -26.24
N SER A 541 -25.30 2.55 -25.07
CA SER A 541 -25.28 1.20 -24.53
C SER A 541 -25.18 1.19 -23.01
N ASN A 542 -25.55 0.06 -22.39
CA ASN A 542 -25.37 -0.19 -20.96
C ASN A 542 -23.89 -0.14 -20.54
N ASN A 543 -22.97 -0.52 -21.44
CA ASN A 543 -21.53 -0.45 -21.20
C ASN A 543 -21.04 1.02 -21.06
N ASP A 544 -21.62 1.95 -21.82
CA ASP A 544 -21.28 3.36 -21.72
C ASP A 544 -21.88 3.98 -20.45
N ILE A 545 -23.14 3.65 -20.15
CA ILE A 545 -23.81 3.95 -18.86
C ILE A 545 -22.92 3.53 -17.68
N LYS A 546 -22.36 2.32 -17.71
CA LYS A 546 -21.49 1.79 -16.66
C LYS A 546 -20.20 2.60 -16.48
N LYS A 547 -19.50 2.96 -17.57
CA LYS A 547 -18.28 3.80 -17.51
C LYS A 547 -18.57 5.17 -16.89
N ILE A 548 -19.72 5.76 -17.21
CA ILE A 548 -20.16 7.05 -16.67
C ILE A 548 -20.47 6.92 -15.17
N LEU A 549 -21.19 5.88 -14.76
CA LEU A 549 -21.45 5.58 -13.34
C LEU A 549 -20.17 5.37 -12.53
N ASP A 550 -19.20 4.62 -13.06
CA ASP A 550 -17.94 4.36 -12.36
C ASP A 550 -17.05 5.61 -12.28
N SER A 551 -17.12 6.50 -13.30
CA SER A 551 -16.51 7.84 -13.25
C SER A 551 -17.17 8.76 -12.21
N ALA A 552 -18.50 8.72 -12.10
CA ALA A 552 -19.25 9.50 -11.11
C ALA A 552 -18.91 9.09 -9.66
N LYS A 553 -18.84 7.78 -9.39
CA LYS A 553 -18.41 7.24 -8.07
C LYS A 553 -16.97 7.64 -7.73
N LEU A 554 -16.06 7.62 -8.70
CA LEU A 554 -14.67 8.02 -8.47
C LEU A 554 -14.57 9.51 -8.13
N GLN A 555 -15.36 10.37 -8.77
CA GLN A 555 -15.40 11.79 -8.42
C GLN A 555 -16.05 12.01 -7.03
N ASP A 556 -17.11 11.28 -6.69
CA ASP A 556 -17.75 11.33 -5.35
C ASP A 556 -16.74 11.02 -4.23
N GLN A 557 -15.91 9.99 -4.43
CA GLN A 557 -14.81 9.64 -3.50
C GLN A 557 -13.73 10.73 -3.38
N LYS A 558 -13.42 11.46 -4.47
CA LYS A 558 -12.51 12.61 -4.40
C LYS A 558 -13.11 13.75 -3.58
N GLU A 559 -14.40 14.08 -3.77
CA GLU A 559 -15.02 15.17 -3.02
C GLU A 559 -15.14 14.86 -1.51
N ASP A 560 -15.42 13.61 -1.11
CA ASP A 560 -15.35 13.22 0.31
C ASP A 560 -13.94 13.39 0.88
N LYS A 561 -12.90 13.00 0.12
CA LYS A 561 -11.49 13.19 0.51
C LYS A 561 -11.10 14.66 0.63
N LYS A 562 -11.60 15.54 -0.24
CA LYS A 562 -11.42 16.99 -0.10
C LYS A 562 -12.13 17.52 1.16
N ALA A 563 -13.35 17.06 1.43
CA ALA A 563 -14.07 17.40 2.66
C ALA A 563 -13.43 16.81 3.94
N GLU A 564 -12.71 15.69 3.88
CA GLU A 564 -11.84 15.19 4.96
C GLU A 564 -10.67 16.17 5.22
N LEU A 565 -9.97 16.59 4.16
CA LEU A 565 -8.87 17.56 4.23
C LEU A 565 -9.31 18.93 4.77
N ASP A 566 -10.48 19.44 4.35
CA ASP A 566 -11.04 20.70 4.87
C ASP A 566 -11.23 20.65 6.39
N ARG A 567 -11.86 19.58 6.90
CA ARG A 567 -12.08 19.36 8.34
C ARG A 567 -10.76 19.24 9.12
N ILE A 568 -9.77 18.54 8.56
CA ILE A 568 -8.44 18.43 9.15
C ILE A 568 -7.78 19.80 9.28
N ILE A 569 -7.71 20.57 8.19
CA ILE A 569 -7.06 21.89 8.17
C ILE A 569 -7.77 22.88 9.09
N GLU A 570 -9.10 22.85 9.15
CA GLU A 570 -9.88 23.67 10.08
C GLU A 570 -9.56 23.35 11.55
N SER A 571 -9.29 22.08 11.87
CA SER A 571 -8.93 21.64 13.23
C SER A 571 -7.50 21.96 13.69
N LEU A 572 -6.59 22.39 12.79
CA LEU A 572 -5.20 22.72 13.16
C LEU A 572 -5.13 23.90 14.14
N ASP A 573 -4.32 23.76 15.21
CA ASP A 573 -4.19 24.68 16.35
C ASP A 573 -3.40 25.98 16.05
N TYR A 574 -3.62 26.59 14.88
CA TYR A 574 -3.04 27.90 14.58
C TYR A 574 -3.62 28.98 15.53
N PRO A 575 -2.80 29.92 16.05
CA PRO A 575 -3.25 30.98 16.96
C PRO A 575 -4.44 31.83 16.47
N ASN A 576 -4.63 31.93 15.15
CA ASN A 576 -5.81 32.49 14.51
C ASN A 576 -6.60 31.36 13.83
N THR A 577 -7.91 31.28 14.09
CA THR A 577 -8.80 30.29 13.45
C THR A 577 -8.76 30.38 11.92
N ASN A 578 -8.54 31.60 11.41
CA ASN A 578 -8.48 31.94 9.99
C ASN A 578 -7.04 32.32 9.56
N ALA A 579 -6.04 31.61 10.10
CA ALA A 579 -4.63 31.71 9.68
C ALA A 579 -4.49 31.53 8.17
N GLU A 580 -3.65 32.34 7.50
CA GLU A 580 -3.48 32.29 6.05
C GLU A 580 -2.86 30.97 5.59
N ALA A 581 -2.02 30.37 6.43
CA ALA A 581 -1.50 29.02 6.21
C ALA A 581 -2.62 27.97 5.99
N LYS A 582 -3.80 28.12 6.63
CA LYS A 582 -4.95 27.23 6.36
C LYS A 582 -5.53 27.44 4.96
N ASN A 583 -5.49 28.67 4.43
CA ASN A 583 -5.93 28.97 3.06
C ASN A 583 -4.96 28.39 2.03
N GLU A 584 -3.66 28.44 2.29
CA GLU A 584 -2.61 27.86 1.44
C GLU A 584 -2.68 26.33 1.39
N LEU A 585 -2.85 25.66 2.54
CA LEU A 585 -3.05 24.20 2.58
C LEU A 585 -4.32 23.77 1.83
N LYS A 586 -5.39 24.58 1.88
CA LYS A 586 -6.61 24.40 1.07
C LYS A 586 -6.39 24.64 -0.44
N VAL A 587 -5.28 25.24 -0.88
CA VAL A 587 -4.93 25.36 -2.32
C VAL A 587 -4.36 24.06 -2.89
N LEU A 588 -3.63 23.27 -2.09
CA LEU A 588 -2.93 22.05 -2.54
C LEU A 588 -3.85 21.04 -3.26
N TYR A 589 -5.13 20.98 -2.89
CA TYR A 589 -6.15 20.10 -3.46
C TYR A 589 -7.33 20.83 -4.14
N LYS A 590 -7.20 22.13 -4.47
CA LYS A 590 -8.24 22.86 -5.23
C LYS A 590 -8.41 22.32 -6.66
N GLU A 591 -7.31 22.04 -7.33
CA GLU A 591 -7.31 21.40 -8.66
C GLU A 591 -7.89 19.97 -8.61
N ASP A 592 -8.11 19.35 -9.77
CA ASP A 592 -8.36 17.91 -9.76
C ASP A 592 -7.07 17.15 -9.38
N LYS A 593 -7.21 16.15 -8.50
CA LYS A 593 -6.13 15.33 -7.96
C LYS A 593 -6.62 13.88 -7.89
N THR A 594 -5.69 12.94 -8.04
CA THR A 594 -5.95 11.52 -7.77
C THR A 594 -6.18 11.27 -6.28
N LEU A 595 -6.85 10.16 -5.94
CA LEU A 595 -7.05 9.76 -4.53
C LEU A 595 -5.72 9.56 -3.78
N GLU A 596 -4.66 9.15 -4.50
CA GLU A 596 -3.34 8.95 -3.92
C GLU A 596 -2.63 10.29 -3.61
N GLU A 597 -2.71 11.28 -4.51
CA GLU A 597 -2.25 12.66 -4.23
C GLU A 597 -2.99 13.29 -3.04
N LEU A 598 -4.30 13.05 -2.91
CA LEU A 598 -5.09 13.57 -1.77
C LEU A 598 -4.65 12.96 -0.43
N GLU A 599 -4.37 11.65 -0.38
CA GLU A 599 -3.83 11.02 0.84
C GLU A 599 -2.37 11.43 1.10
N GLN A 600 -1.56 11.69 0.07
CA GLN A 600 -0.22 12.27 0.24
C GLN A 600 -0.29 13.69 0.85
N ILE A 601 -1.21 14.54 0.38
CA ILE A 601 -1.46 15.88 0.97
C ILE A 601 -1.90 15.74 2.44
N LYS A 602 -2.75 14.76 2.76
CA LYS A 602 -3.12 14.46 4.14
C LYS A 602 -1.90 14.08 5.00
N GLN A 603 -1.00 13.23 4.52
CA GLN A 603 0.23 12.87 5.23
C GLN A 603 1.20 14.06 5.41
N LEU A 604 1.23 15.03 4.49
CA LEU A 604 1.98 16.28 4.69
C LEU A 604 1.40 17.15 5.82
N ILE A 605 0.10 17.05 6.10
CA ILE A 605 -0.59 17.82 7.15
C ILE A 605 -0.51 17.11 8.51
N VAL A 606 -0.91 15.83 8.60
CA VAL A 606 -1.05 15.10 9.89
C VAL A 606 0.01 14.01 10.13
N GLY A 607 1.06 13.95 9.31
CA GLY A 607 2.19 13.04 9.51
C GLY A 607 3.05 13.41 10.73
N GLU A 608 3.94 12.51 11.15
CA GLU A 608 4.83 12.67 12.32
C GLU A 608 5.66 13.97 12.29
N ASN A 609 6.09 14.40 11.09
CA ASN A 609 6.77 15.67 10.83
C ASN A 609 5.94 16.62 9.95
N GLY A 610 4.63 16.40 9.87
CA GLY A 610 3.68 17.23 9.12
C GLY A 610 3.36 18.55 9.82
N VAL A 611 2.53 19.36 9.15
CA VAL A 611 2.13 20.70 9.61
C VAL A 611 1.57 20.68 11.04
N GLU A 612 0.66 19.75 11.37
CA GLU A 612 0.04 19.65 12.70
C GLU A 612 1.09 19.51 13.82
N SER A 613 2.05 18.61 13.61
CA SER A 613 3.17 18.37 14.53
C SER A 613 4.00 19.65 14.74
N LYS A 614 4.26 20.39 13.66
CA LYS A 614 5.04 21.63 13.67
C LYS A 614 4.30 22.82 14.30
N VAL A 615 2.99 22.97 14.07
CA VAL A 615 2.15 23.99 14.74
C VAL A 615 2.13 23.75 16.25
N ASN A 616 1.93 22.50 16.68
CA ASN A 616 1.90 22.13 18.09
C ASN A 616 3.25 22.39 18.79
N ASP A 617 4.37 22.05 18.15
CA ASP A 617 5.71 22.33 18.68
C ASP A 617 6.04 23.84 18.67
N ALA A 618 5.61 24.59 17.65
CA ALA A 618 5.73 26.05 17.62
C ALA A 618 4.95 26.70 18.76
N ASN A 619 3.67 26.36 18.98
CA ASN A 619 2.88 26.82 20.14
C ASN A 619 3.57 26.44 21.48
N SER A 620 4.06 25.21 21.60
CA SER A 620 4.77 24.70 22.77
C SER A 620 6.08 25.44 23.06
N LYS A 621 6.81 25.90 22.04
CA LYS A 621 8.04 26.69 22.21
C LYS A 621 7.75 28.18 22.42
N ILE A 622 6.78 28.77 21.71
CA ILE A 622 6.38 30.17 21.88
C ILE A 622 5.84 30.42 23.29
N SER A 623 5.03 29.50 23.85
CA SER A 623 4.50 29.62 25.22
C SER A 623 5.56 29.69 26.32
N LYS A 624 6.79 29.24 26.04
CA LYS A 624 7.95 29.29 26.96
C LYS A 624 8.71 30.62 26.91
N LEU A 625 8.39 31.51 25.98
CA LEU A 625 8.98 32.84 25.84
C LEU A 625 8.24 33.90 26.69
N PRO A 626 8.88 35.02 27.06
CA PRO A 626 8.20 36.15 27.68
C PRO A 626 7.04 36.68 26.81
N GLU A 627 5.91 37.03 27.41
CA GLU A 627 4.67 37.41 26.69
C GLU A 627 4.89 38.47 25.61
N ALA A 628 5.71 39.49 25.91
CA ALA A 628 6.05 40.58 24.99
C ALA A 628 6.71 40.13 23.67
N LYS A 629 7.34 38.93 23.64
CA LYS A 629 7.94 38.34 22.43
C LYS A 629 7.03 37.33 21.74
N GLN A 630 5.93 36.89 22.38
CA GLN A 630 5.07 35.84 21.83
C GLN A 630 4.22 36.30 20.64
N GLN A 631 3.72 37.55 20.63
CA GLN A 631 2.70 37.94 19.66
C GLN A 631 3.21 37.91 18.21
N ALA A 632 4.36 38.52 17.94
CA ALA A 632 4.95 38.50 16.59
C ALA A 632 5.22 37.07 16.08
N LEU A 633 5.63 36.16 16.96
CA LEU A 633 5.87 34.75 16.61
C LEU A 633 4.57 33.96 16.39
N LYS A 634 3.47 34.33 17.06
CA LYS A 634 2.13 33.80 16.77
C LYS A 634 1.60 34.33 15.43
N ASP A 635 1.87 35.58 15.11
CA ASP A 635 1.50 36.18 13.84
C ASP A 635 2.31 35.58 12.67
N GLU A 636 3.59 35.29 12.84
CA GLU A 636 4.36 34.52 11.87
C GLU A 636 3.87 33.07 11.76
N LEU A 637 3.57 32.39 12.88
CA LEU A 637 2.98 31.05 12.87
C LEU A 637 1.67 31.01 12.09
N ASN A 638 0.83 32.05 12.15
CA ASN A 638 -0.41 32.15 11.35
C ASN A 638 -0.18 32.20 9.82
N ASN A 639 1.06 32.36 9.36
CA ASN A 639 1.44 32.36 7.94
C ASN A 639 2.32 31.15 7.55
N ALA A 640 2.80 30.34 8.50
CA ALA A 640 3.66 29.19 8.18
C ALA A 640 2.86 27.97 7.73
N SER A 641 2.94 27.61 6.44
CA SER A 641 2.35 26.39 5.87
C SER A 641 3.40 25.38 5.37
N THR A 642 4.61 25.86 5.05
CA THR A 642 5.71 25.08 4.44
C THR A 642 6.82 24.72 5.42
N ASN A 643 7.69 23.79 5.03
CA ASN A 643 8.82 23.35 5.87
C ASN A 643 9.79 24.50 6.16
N GLU A 644 10.09 25.29 5.13
CA GLU A 644 10.99 26.42 5.12
C GLU A 644 10.52 27.54 6.06
N GLU A 645 9.22 27.84 6.07
CA GLU A 645 8.63 28.83 7.00
C GLU A 645 8.66 28.37 8.45
N PHE A 646 8.40 27.08 8.71
CA PHE A 646 8.58 26.52 10.05
C PHE A 646 10.04 26.54 10.50
N GLU A 647 11.01 26.32 9.60
CA GLU A 647 12.44 26.48 9.93
C GLU A 647 12.80 27.94 10.23
N GLU A 648 12.32 28.91 9.46
CA GLU A 648 12.54 30.34 9.76
C GLU A 648 11.92 30.73 11.11
N LEU A 649 10.67 30.30 11.37
CA LEU A 649 9.97 30.52 12.64
C LEU A 649 10.71 29.88 13.82
N PHE A 650 11.15 28.63 13.72
CA PHE A 650 11.90 27.98 14.81
C PHE A 650 13.24 28.65 15.09
N ASN A 651 13.92 29.19 14.07
CA ASN A 651 15.13 29.99 14.25
C ASN A 651 14.83 31.30 15.01
N LYS A 652 13.75 32.01 14.68
CA LYS A 652 13.32 33.23 15.40
C LYS A 652 12.85 32.96 16.82
N ILE A 653 12.15 31.85 17.07
CA ILE A 653 11.79 31.36 18.42
C ILE A 653 13.06 31.12 19.26
N ALA A 654 14.06 30.44 18.69
CA ALA A 654 15.33 30.19 19.37
C ALA A 654 16.12 31.48 19.63
N GLN A 655 16.12 32.42 18.68
CA GLN A 655 16.70 33.75 18.86
C GLN A 655 16.01 34.52 19.98
N ALA A 656 14.66 34.56 20.01
CA ALA A 656 13.91 35.27 21.04
C ALA A 656 14.20 34.77 22.47
N LEU A 657 14.47 33.47 22.64
CA LEU A 657 14.94 32.90 23.91
C LEU A 657 16.37 33.35 24.24
N ASN A 658 17.28 33.33 23.27
CA ASN A 658 18.68 33.75 23.46
C ASN A 658 18.80 35.27 23.74
N ASP A 659 18.00 36.09 23.08
CA ASP A 659 17.89 37.52 23.37
C ASP A 659 17.45 37.74 24.82
N SER A 660 16.48 36.95 25.31
CA SER A 660 16.07 37.01 26.73
C SER A 660 17.05 36.38 27.71
N LYS A 661 17.93 35.46 27.27
CA LYS A 661 19.11 35.08 28.06
C LYS A 661 20.08 36.24 28.20
N GLN A 662 20.34 36.98 27.12
CA GLN A 662 21.25 38.13 27.15
C GLN A 662 20.68 39.27 27.99
N GLU A 663 19.39 39.60 27.86
CA GLU A 663 18.69 40.58 28.72
C GLU A 663 18.91 40.28 30.21
N ILE A 664 18.78 39.02 30.63
CA ILE A 664 18.95 38.59 32.03
C ILE A 664 20.43 38.60 32.45
N LYS A 665 21.37 38.25 31.56
CA LYS A 665 22.81 38.42 31.81
C LYS A 665 23.17 39.89 32.02
N ASP A 666 22.64 40.79 31.20
CA ASP A 666 22.88 42.23 31.30
C ASP A 666 22.28 42.82 32.58
N GLU A 667 21.15 42.31 33.07
CA GLU A 667 20.64 42.64 34.42
C GLU A 667 21.55 42.10 35.53
N ILE A 668 22.04 40.85 35.44
CA ILE A 668 22.98 40.28 36.41
C ILE A 668 24.29 41.09 36.45
N VAL A 669 24.79 41.58 35.31
CA VAL A 669 25.98 42.45 35.22
C VAL A 669 25.82 43.76 35.99
N LYS A 670 24.59 44.28 36.17
CA LYS A 670 24.32 45.51 36.94
C LYS A 670 24.38 45.31 38.47
N LEU A 671 24.34 44.06 38.95
CA LEU A 671 24.43 43.71 40.37
C LEU A 671 25.88 43.84 40.86
N THR A 672 26.11 44.75 41.81
CA THR A 672 27.45 45.29 42.14
C THR A 672 28.20 44.55 43.23
N HIS A 673 27.53 43.72 44.03
CA HIS A 673 28.11 43.02 45.18
C HIS A 673 28.41 41.54 44.91
N LEU A 674 27.74 40.93 43.91
CA LEU A 674 28.01 39.57 43.45
C LEU A 674 29.49 39.34 43.08
N THR A 675 30.09 38.33 43.70
CA THR A 675 31.45 37.87 43.37
C THR A 675 31.54 37.29 41.95
N SER A 676 32.75 37.30 41.37
CA SER A 676 32.99 36.80 40.00
C SER A 676 32.57 35.34 39.78
N GLU A 677 32.67 34.48 40.80
CA GLU A 677 32.27 33.07 40.66
C GLU A 677 30.75 32.89 40.82
N GLN A 678 30.09 33.61 41.73
CA GLN A 678 28.61 33.65 41.80
C GLN A 678 28.02 34.13 40.47
N ARG A 679 28.58 35.21 39.90
CA ARG A 679 28.18 35.76 38.60
C ARG A 679 28.30 34.71 37.48
N LYS A 680 29.43 33.99 37.44
CA LYS A 680 29.71 32.93 36.47
C LYS A 680 28.84 31.68 36.63
N GLU A 681 28.45 31.29 37.85
CA GLU A 681 27.45 30.23 38.04
C GLU A 681 26.04 30.67 37.63
N LEU A 682 25.66 31.93 37.90
CA LEU A 682 24.38 32.49 37.45
C LEU A 682 24.32 32.60 35.91
N GLU A 683 25.39 33.04 35.25
CA GLU A 683 25.49 33.06 33.78
C GLU A 683 25.32 31.66 33.16
N LYS A 684 25.95 30.62 33.73
CA LYS A 684 25.73 29.23 33.31
C LYS A 684 24.28 28.78 33.49
N ALA A 685 23.64 29.17 34.60
CA ALA A 685 22.24 28.84 34.84
C ALA A 685 21.31 29.52 33.80
N VAL A 686 21.59 30.77 33.44
CA VAL A 686 20.90 31.48 32.34
C VAL A 686 21.10 30.77 31.00
N ASP A 687 22.32 30.32 30.68
CA ASP A 687 22.59 29.56 29.44
C ASP A 687 21.87 28.20 29.43
N ALA A 688 21.73 27.54 30.58
CA ALA A 688 21.01 26.27 30.72
C ALA A 688 19.48 26.42 30.67
N ALA A 689 18.94 27.60 30.97
CA ALA A 689 17.49 27.83 31.04
C ALA A 689 16.78 27.58 29.70
N THR A 690 15.57 27.03 29.78
CA THR A 690 14.76 26.60 28.63
C THR A 690 13.49 27.43 28.42
N ASN A 691 13.14 28.27 29.39
CA ASN A 691 11.92 29.07 29.42
C ASN A 691 12.06 30.33 30.29
N SER A 692 11.11 31.26 30.13
CA SER A 692 11.02 32.53 30.85
C SER A 692 10.87 32.37 32.38
N THR A 693 10.22 31.31 32.86
CA THR A 693 10.05 31.06 34.30
C THR A 693 11.37 30.70 34.99
N GLU A 694 12.19 29.85 34.36
CA GLU A 694 13.56 29.56 34.81
C GLU A 694 14.42 30.83 34.83
N LEU A 695 14.37 31.63 33.75
CA LEU A 695 15.11 32.90 33.67
C LEU A 695 14.75 33.88 34.78
N ASN A 696 13.46 34.08 35.07
CA ASN A 696 13.01 34.96 36.16
C ASN A 696 13.45 34.44 37.53
N LYS A 697 13.38 33.13 37.77
CA LYS A 697 13.88 32.52 39.03
C LYS A 697 15.38 32.76 39.22
N ILE A 698 16.18 32.64 38.15
CA ILE A 698 17.63 32.89 38.19
C ILE A 698 17.93 34.36 38.47
N LEU A 699 17.23 35.29 37.82
CA LEU A 699 17.38 36.73 38.07
C LEU A 699 17.01 37.11 39.51
N ASN A 700 15.92 36.57 40.04
CA ASN A 700 15.49 36.87 41.41
C ASN A 700 16.44 36.25 42.45
N LYS A 701 16.99 35.06 42.20
CA LYS A 701 18.09 34.51 43.01
C LYS A 701 19.35 35.38 42.94
N ALA A 702 19.69 35.92 41.76
CA ALA A 702 20.83 36.82 41.61
C ALA A 702 20.67 38.10 42.45
N LYS A 703 19.49 38.75 42.40
CA LYS A 703 19.16 39.93 43.22
C LYS A 703 19.23 39.63 44.72
N LEU A 704 18.73 38.47 45.16
CA LEU A 704 18.77 38.05 46.57
C LEU A 704 20.21 37.80 47.04
N LEU A 705 21.04 37.15 46.22
CA LEU A 705 22.46 36.95 46.51
C LEU A 705 23.24 38.28 46.57
N ASP A 706 22.95 39.23 45.66
CA ASP A 706 23.56 40.56 45.66
C ASP A 706 23.27 41.31 46.97
N LYS A 707 22.04 41.22 47.49
CA LYS A 707 21.66 41.80 48.78
C LYS A 707 22.35 41.14 49.99
N ILE A 708 22.68 39.85 49.92
CA ILE A 708 23.44 39.15 50.97
C ILE A 708 24.93 39.53 50.92
N GLU A 709 25.52 39.68 49.74
CA GLU A 709 26.91 40.16 49.60
C GLU A 709 27.03 41.67 49.93
N GLU A 710 25.98 42.48 49.70
CA GLU A 710 25.89 43.85 50.24
C GLU A 710 25.87 43.82 51.78
N ALA A 711 25.01 43.01 52.41
CA ALA A 711 24.95 42.85 53.86
C ALA A 711 26.32 42.48 54.46
N LYS A 712 26.99 41.50 53.85
CA LYS A 712 28.36 41.06 54.17
C LYS A 712 29.37 42.20 54.11
N SER A 713 29.33 43.03 53.07
CA SER A 713 30.22 44.20 52.94
C SER A 713 30.00 45.29 54.00
N LEU A 714 28.80 45.32 54.61
CA LEU A 714 28.42 46.24 55.67
C LEU A 714 28.72 45.70 57.07
N ILE A 715 28.59 44.39 57.31
CA ILE A 715 29.02 43.77 58.58
C ILE A 715 30.54 43.50 58.65
N THR A 716 31.25 43.57 57.51
CA THR A 716 32.73 43.47 57.46
C THR A 716 33.38 44.82 57.83
N PRO A 717 34.29 44.87 58.83
CA PRO A 717 35.05 46.08 59.15
C PRO A 717 35.97 46.51 58.01
N ASN A 718 36.16 47.82 57.83
CA ASN A 718 37.09 48.33 56.79
C ASN A 718 38.57 47.97 57.12
N GLU A 719 39.36 47.73 56.07
CA GLU A 719 40.80 47.40 56.13
C GLU A 719 41.67 48.45 56.86
N SER A 720 41.16 49.66 57.09
CA SER A 720 41.86 50.74 57.81
C SER A 720 41.98 50.50 59.33
N TYR A 721 41.33 49.46 59.87
CA TYR A 721 41.47 49.02 61.27
C TYR A 721 41.99 47.58 61.33
N ALA A 722 42.72 47.23 62.39
CA ALA A 722 43.34 45.92 62.59
C ALA A 722 42.34 44.77 62.90
N LEU A 723 41.12 44.88 62.38
CA LEU A 723 39.95 44.03 62.66
C LEU A 723 39.52 43.20 61.46
N ALA A 724 39.89 43.59 60.23
CA ALA A 724 39.55 42.84 59.01
C ALA A 724 40.16 41.43 58.97
N ASP A 725 41.34 41.25 59.59
CA ASP A 725 42.05 39.98 59.73
C ASP A 725 41.73 39.23 61.05
N ASP A 726 40.85 39.75 61.91
CA ASP A 726 40.53 39.10 63.18
C ASP A 726 39.77 37.77 62.96
N PRO A 727 40.32 36.61 63.37
CA PRO A 727 39.70 35.32 63.07
C PRO A 727 38.37 35.10 63.80
N GLU A 728 38.12 35.75 64.94
CA GLU A 728 36.83 35.64 65.64
C GLU A 728 35.75 36.41 64.88
N VAL A 729 36.04 37.67 64.51
CA VAL A 729 35.15 38.53 63.71
C VAL A 729 34.80 37.83 62.39
N ARG A 730 35.81 37.30 61.69
CA ARG A 730 35.60 36.60 60.41
C ARG A 730 34.74 35.34 60.54
N ASN A 731 35.00 34.50 61.55
CA ASN A 731 34.16 33.32 61.84
C ASN A 731 32.74 33.67 62.29
N ILE A 732 32.49 34.90 62.76
CA ILE A 732 31.14 35.40 63.01
C ILE A 732 30.49 35.79 61.69
N ILE A 733 31.11 36.66 60.89
CA ILE A 733 30.59 37.10 59.57
C ILE A 733 30.27 35.89 58.68
N ASP A 734 31.20 34.95 58.53
CA ASP A 734 31.01 33.75 57.72
C ASP A 734 29.82 32.91 58.22
N ARG A 735 29.56 32.85 59.54
CA ARG A 735 28.39 32.15 60.10
C ARG A 735 27.08 32.88 59.79
N THR A 736 27.05 34.20 59.99
CA THR A 736 25.89 35.07 59.75
C THR A 736 25.46 34.95 58.28
N ILE A 737 26.40 35.12 57.34
CA ILE A 737 26.14 35.02 55.90
C ILE A 737 25.77 33.60 55.46
N ASN A 738 26.39 32.56 56.03
CA ASN A 738 25.97 31.18 55.78
C ASN A 738 24.56 30.84 56.32
N ASN A 739 24.01 31.60 57.27
CA ASN A 739 22.62 31.46 57.68
C ASN A 739 21.69 32.21 56.71
N MET A 740 22.02 33.44 56.34
CA MET A 740 21.26 34.22 55.34
C MET A 740 21.18 33.51 53.98
N HIS A 741 22.25 32.81 53.55
CA HIS A 741 22.20 31.94 52.36
C HIS A 741 21.26 30.74 52.52
N LYS A 742 21.21 30.08 53.70
CA LYS A 742 20.26 28.97 53.94
C LYS A 742 18.81 29.44 53.97
N GLU A 743 18.55 30.60 54.55
CA GLU A 743 17.24 31.25 54.50
C GLU A 743 16.84 31.52 53.04
N ALA A 744 17.75 32.06 52.23
CA ALA A 744 17.53 32.35 50.81
C ALA A 744 17.35 31.08 49.93
N ASP A 745 18.09 30.01 50.22
CA ASP A 745 17.96 28.71 49.52
C ASP A 745 16.71 27.92 49.93
N ALA A 746 16.03 28.33 51.02
CA ALA A 746 14.80 27.70 51.51
C ALA A 746 13.50 28.36 50.97
N LEU A 747 13.60 29.42 50.16
CA LEU A 747 12.43 30.12 49.60
C LEU A 747 11.96 29.41 48.32
N GLU A 748 10.70 28.95 48.29
CA GLU A 748 10.16 28.18 47.16
C GLU A 748 9.47 29.07 46.11
N THR A 749 8.91 30.21 46.51
CA THR A 749 8.11 31.10 45.66
C THR A 749 8.77 32.44 45.34
N GLU A 750 8.38 33.03 44.20
CA GLU A 750 8.82 34.37 43.80
C GLU A 750 8.34 35.47 44.76
N ALA A 751 7.21 35.28 45.45
CA ALA A 751 6.72 36.22 46.46
C ALA A 751 7.63 36.25 47.70
N GLU A 752 8.03 35.08 48.21
CA GLU A 752 8.95 34.96 49.35
C GLU A 752 10.33 35.55 49.03
N VAL A 753 10.88 35.25 47.84
CA VAL A 753 12.14 35.81 47.36
C VAL A 753 12.08 37.34 47.27
N ASN A 754 11.02 37.91 46.70
CA ASN A 754 10.87 39.36 46.61
C ASN A 754 10.66 40.04 47.97
N ASN A 755 9.96 39.39 48.91
CA ASN A 755 9.84 39.90 50.28
C ASN A 755 11.21 39.91 50.99
N LYS A 756 11.98 38.82 50.92
CA LYS A 756 13.32 38.75 51.54
C LYS A 756 14.31 39.76 50.91
N ILE A 757 14.19 40.06 49.60
CA ILE A 757 14.94 41.15 48.95
C ILE A 757 14.58 42.52 49.56
N GLN A 758 13.32 42.78 49.92
CA GLN A 758 12.91 44.03 50.56
C GLN A 758 13.41 44.09 52.02
N GLU A 759 13.22 43.03 52.80
CA GLU A 759 13.75 42.89 54.18
C GLU A 759 15.26 43.18 54.22
N LEU A 760 16.04 42.51 53.36
CA LEU A 760 17.49 42.73 53.29
C LEU A 760 17.87 44.12 52.77
N THR A 761 17.03 44.76 51.95
CA THR A 761 17.29 46.15 51.52
C THR A 761 17.19 47.12 52.69
N VAL A 762 16.15 47.01 53.52
CA VAL A 762 16.00 47.85 54.72
C VAL A 762 17.08 47.50 55.77
N LEU A 763 17.40 46.21 55.93
CA LEU A 763 18.50 45.79 56.80
C LEU A 763 19.83 46.41 56.36
N ASN A 764 20.15 46.42 55.07
CA ASN A 764 21.41 46.97 54.55
C ASN A 764 21.49 48.50 54.77
N GLU A 765 20.38 49.24 54.63
CA GLU A 765 20.35 50.66 55.01
C GLU A 765 20.68 50.86 56.50
N LYS A 766 20.16 50.00 57.38
CA LYS A 766 20.42 50.09 58.84
C LYS A 766 21.79 49.58 59.27
N LEU A 767 22.29 48.51 58.67
CA LEU A 767 23.67 48.05 58.83
C LEU A 767 24.67 49.16 58.46
N LYS A 768 24.38 49.92 57.40
CA LYS A 768 25.20 51.07 56.97
C LYS A 768 25.15 52.24 57.95
N GLU A 769 23.98 52.57 58.51
CA GLU A 769 23.84 53.56 59.59
C GLU A 769 24.66 53.17 60.84
N VAL A 770 24.61 51.90 61.26
CA VAL A 770 25.34 51.41 62.43
C VAL A 770 26.84 51.30 62.16
N LYS A 771 27.27 50.79 60.99
CA LYS A 771 28.69 50.77 60.57
C LYS A 771 29.29 52.17 60.65
N ASN A 772 28.64 53.16 60.04
CA ASN A 772 29.07 54.55 60.10
C ASN A 772 29.12 55.07 61.55
N SER A 773 28.15 54.71 62.40
CA SER A 773 28.11 55.12 63.80
C SER A 773 29.28 54.55 64.61
N ILE A 774 29.70 53.30 64.35
CA ILE A 774 30.87 52.68 64.97
C ILE A 774 32.17 53.28 64.41
N GLU A 775 32.31 53.37 63.09
CA GLU A 775 33.53 53.83 62.41
C GLU A 775 33.86 55.31 62.73
N ASN A 776 32.85 56.15 62.96
CA ASN A 776 33.06 57.56 63.33
C ASN A 776 33.34 57.80 64.84
N LEU A 777 33.31 56.79 65.72
CA LEU A 777 33.61 56.99 67.15
C LEU A 777 35.01 57.57 67.37
N THR A 778 35.11 58.45 68.36
CA THR A 778 36.34 59.19 68.72
C THR A 778 36.83 58.88 70.16
N ASN A 779 38.11 59.17 70.43
CA ASN A 779 38.71 59.03 71.78
C ASN A 779 38.05 59.91 72.87
N ASN A 780 37.21 60.87 72.47
CA ASN A 780 36.45 61.72 73.39
C ASN A 780 35.11 61.08 73.78
N GLU A 781 34.59 60.15 72.98
CA GLU A 781 33.30 59.49 73.19
C GLU A 781 33.42 58.13 73.88
N VAL A 782 34.58 57.45 73.82
CA VAL A 782 34.77 56.10 74.39
C VAL A 782 36.10 55.98 75.14
N SER A 783 36.21 54.99 76.04
CA SER A 783 37.39 54.81 76.89
C SER A 783 38.62 54.28 76.15
N ASN A 784 38.45 53.26 75.30
CA ASN A 784 39.53 52.65 74.51
C ASN A 784 39.01 52.43 73.08
N LEU A 785 39.34 53.35 72.17
CA LEU A 785 38.69 53.41 70.86
C LEU A 785 38.90 52.16 69.99
N GLU A 786 40.08 51.54 70.02
CA GLU A 786 40.36 50.31 69.26
C GLU A 786 39.51 49.14 69.77
N GLU A 787 39.51 48.90 71.09
CA GLU A 787 38.81 47.76 71.69
C GLU A 787 37.28 47.96 71.69
N THR A 788 36.79 49.19 71.91
CA THR A 788 35.38 49.52 71.76
C THR A 788 34.93 49.32 70.30
N LYS A 789 35.69 49.78 69.29
CA LYS A 789 35.39 49.49 67.88
C LYS A 789 35.43 48.00 67.57
N LYS A 790 36.34 47.24 68.18
CA LYS A 790 36.44 45.78 68.04
C LYS A 790 35.19 45.05 68.54
N GLU A 791 34.77 45.27 69.78
CA GLU A 791 33.63 44.56 70.34
C GLU A 791 32.29 45.01 69.72
N LEU A 792 32.15 46.28 69.36
CA LEU A 792 30.99 46.76 68.60
C LEU A 792 30.95 46.14 67.19
N ALA A 793 32.09 45.99 66.51
CA ALA A 793 32.18 45.27 65.24
C ALA A 793 31.80 43.77 65.38
N LYS A 794 32.20 43.10 66.47
CA LYS A 794 31.75 41.72 66.76
C LYS A 794 30.24 41.62 67.01
N LYS A 795 29.59 42.68 67.50
CA LYS A 795 28.13 42.75 67.66
C LYS A 795 27.44 43.01 66.32
N LEU A 796 27.91 43.98 65.54
CA LEU A 796 27.42 44.23 64.17
C LEU A 796 27.57 42.98 63.27
N ALA A 797 28.66 42.23 63.40
CA ALA A 797 28.90 41.00 62.65
C ALA A 797 27.87 39.88 62.89
N ARG A 798 27.11 39.93 63.99
CA ARG A 798 26.08 38.92 64.34
C ARG A 798 24.70 39.23 63.76
N VAL A 799 24.48 40.48 63.30
CA VAL A 799 23.20 40.95 62.79
C VAL A 799 22.84 40.23 61.49
N ASN A 800 21.83 39.37 61.53
CA ASN A 800 21.16 38.83 60.33
C ASN A 800 19.71 39.32 60.17
N ASP A 801 19.14 39.97 61.20
CA ASP A 801 17.79 40.53 61.18
C ASP A 801 17.79 42.04 61.53
N ILE A 802 16.72 42.76 61.16
CA ILE A 802 16.56 44.18 61.49
C ILE A 802 16.30 44.38 63.00
N ASP A 803 15.69 43.40 63.68
CA ASP A 803 15.42 43.46 65.12
C ASP A 803 16.68 43.42 65.99
N ASP A 804 17.85 43.03 65.45
CA ASP A 804 19.14 43.11 66.17
C ASP A 804 19.71 44.55 66.21
N ILE A 805 19.39 45.39 65.22
CA ILE A 805 19.95 46.75 65.03
C ILE A 805 19.80 47.63 66.29
N PRO A 806 18.64 47.68 66.98
CA PRO A 806 18.48 48.48 68.19
C PRO A 806 19.43 48.09 69.34
N PHE A 807 19.80 46.80 69.44
CA PHE A 807 20.72 46.32 70.47
C PHE A 807 22.16 46.77 70.22
N VAL A 808 22.62 46.74 68.97
CA VAL A 808 23.98 47.22 68.63
C VAL A 808 24.10 48.72 68.92
N ASN A 809 23.07 49.52 68.59
CA ASN A 809 23.05 50.96 68.92
C ASN A 809 23.08 51.21 70.43
N PHE A 810 22.28 50.49 71.23
CA PHE A 810 22.28 50.64 72.68
C PHE A 810 23.65 50.31 73.33
N GLU A 811 24.39 49.36 72.76
CA GLU A 811 25.74 49.04 73.22
C GLU A 811 26.78 50.12 72.80
N ILE A 812 26.55 50.88 71.72
CA ILE A 812 27.31 52.11 71.44
C ILE A 812 27.03 53.16 72.53
N ASP A 813 25.76 53.36 72.90
CA ASP A 813 25.37 54.34 73.92
C ASP A 813 25.93 54.00 75.32
N LYS A 814 25.97 52.72 75.70
CA LYS A 814 26.63 52.26 76.94
C LYS A 814 28.07 52.76 77.03
N GLU A 815 28.86 52.58 75.97
CA GLU A 815 30.27 53.01 75.93
C GLU A 815 30.42 54.52 76.03
N LYS A 816 29.48 55.29 75.46
CA LYS A 816 29.45 56.76 75.62
C LYS A 816 29.15 57.20 77.06
N VAL A 817 28.23 56.53 77.76
CA VAL A 817 27.96 56.84 79.18
C VAL A 817 29.10 56.38 80.10
N LYS A 818 29.78 55.27 79.81
CA LYS A 818 31.02 54.88 80.50
C LYS A 818 32.11 55.95 80.37
N LYS A 819 32.22 56.62 79.21
CA LYS A 819 33.17 57.71 79.00
C LYS A 819 32.79 58.98 79.76
N LEU A 820 31.50 59.33 79.79
CA LEU A 820 31.01 60.45 80.59
C LEU A 820 31.34 60.27 82.09
N ALA A 821 31.21 59.05 82.62
CA ALA A 821 31.57 58.72 83.99
C ALA A 821 33.06 59.00 84.32
N GLU A 822 33.98 58.87 83.37
CA GLU A 822 35.42 59.17 83.57
C GLU A 822 35.71 60.66 83.88
N SER A 823 34.75 61.56 83.61
CA SER A 823 34.94 62.99 83.79
C SER A 823 34.77 63.48 85.24
N LEU A 824 34.01 62.75 86.08
CA LEU A 824 33.59 63.15 87.43
C LEU A 824 34.79 63.48 88.35
N ASP A 825 34.70 64.56 89.14
CA ASP A 825 35.89 65.21 89.72
C ASP A 825 36.44 64.63 91.04
N TYR A 826 36.43 63.30 91.16
CA TYR A 826 36.95 62.56 92.31
C TYR A 826 38.47 62.76 92.53
N PRO A 827 38.97 62.73 93.79
CA PRO A 827 40.39 62.91 94.11
C PRO A 827 41.37 62.00 93.37
N SER A 828 41.11 60.68 93.31
CA SER A 828 42.02 59.68 92.73
C SER A 828 41.78 59.41 91.23
N LYS A 829 41.28 60.40 90.47
CA LYS A 829 41.04 60.25 89.03
C LYS A 829 42.32 59.82 88.26
N PRO A 830 42.23 58.91 87.28
CA PRO A 830 41.02 58.25 86.77
C PRO A 830 40.61 56.96 87.50
N ASN A 831 41.39 56.49 88.48
CA ASN A 831 41.28 55.15 89.06
C ASN A 831 40.66 55.18 90.47
N ASN A 832 39.48 55.78 90.61
CA ASN A 832 38.72 55.72 91.85
C ASN A 832 37.58 54.68 91.78
N VAL A 833 37.10 54.26 92.95
CA VAL A 833 36.16 53.14 93.10
C VAL A 833 34.79 53.50 92.51
N ALA A 834 34.27 54.70 92.83
CA ALA A 834 32.96 55.15 92.36
C ALA A 834 32.82 55.13 90.82
N ILE A 835 33.84 55.49 90.05
CA ILE A 835 33.81 55.43 88.57
C ILE A 835 33.82 53.97 88.07
N SER A 836 34.52 53.06 88.78
CA SER A 836 34.55 51.64 88.44
C SER A 836 33.18 50.99 88.65
N ASP A 837 32.51 51.32 89.76
CA ASP A 837 31.18 50.81 90.09
C ASP A 837 30.10 51.35 89.13
N ILE A 838 30.16 52.63 88.74
CA ILE A 838 29.27 53.21 87.72
C ILE A 838 29.43 52.48 86.38
N LYS A 839 30.67 52.18 85.95
CA LYS A 839 30.91 51.38 84.73
C LYS A 839 30.33 49.97 84.84
N LEU A 840 30.53 49.30 85.99
CA LEU A 840 29.97 47.98 86.25
C LEU A 840 28.45 47.96 86.22
N LEU A 841 27.79 48.99 86.76
CA LEU A 841 26.33 49.15 86.68
C LEU A 841 25.84 49.31 85.23
N ILE A 842 26.58 50.02 84.37
CA ILE A 842 26.28 50.17 82.94
C ILE A 842 26.44 48.83 82.19
N ASP A 843 27.50 48.07 82.48
CA ASP A 843 27.70 46.73 81.91
C ASP A 843 26.60 45.74 82.34
N GLN A 844 26.13 45.83 83.59
CA GLN A 844 25.09 44.97 84.15
C GLN A 844 23.65 45.35 83.75
N ILE A 845 23.44 46.35 82.87
CA ILE A 845 22.10 46.64 82.35
C ILE A 845 21.66 45.50 81.42
N ASP A 846 20.74 44.67 81.95
CA ASP A 846 19.98 43.65 81.24
C ASP A 846 19.26 44.24 80.01
N THR A 847 19.53 43.65 78.85
CA THR A 847 18.98 44.03 77.54
C THR A 847 17.68 43.29 77.18
N THR A 848 17.22 42.33 78.00
CA THR A 848 16.01 41.52 77.73
C THR A 848 14.76 42.36 77.48
N ASN A 849 14.69 43.57 78.08
CA ASN A 849 13.74 44.61 77.73
C ASN A 849 14.51 45.90 77.36
N LEU A 850 14.67 46.16 76.07
CA LEU A 850 15.54 47.22 75.57
C LEU A 850 15.08 48.64 75.98
N ASP A 851 13.78 48.89 76.15
CA ASP A 851 13.29 50.21 76.55
C ASP A 851 13.47 50.45 78.06
N GLU A 852 13.38 49.40 78.88
CA GLU A 852 13.77 49.46 80.29
C GLU A 852 15.30 49.59 80.44
N ALA A 853 16.08 48.96 79.54
CA ALA A 853 17.52 49.09 79.48
C ALA A 853 17.96 50.53 79.16
N LYS A 854 17.34 51.16 78.16
CA LYS A 854 17.51 52.60 77.85
C LYS A 854 17.17 53.48 79.05
N ALA A 855 15.99 53.28 79.66
CA ALA A 855 15.58 54.08 80.81
C ALA A 855 16.55 53.97 82.01
N LYS A 856 17.17 52.80 82.24
CA LYS A 856 18.25 52.62 83.23
C LYS A 856 19.52 53.37 82.85
N LEU A 857 19.94 53.28 81.58
CA LEU A 857 21.14 53.97 81.08
C LEU A 857 20.99 55.50 81.12
N ASP A 858 19.82 56.01 80.70
CA ASP A 858 19.47 57.43 80.76
C ASP A 858 19.41 57.94 82.20
N LYS A 859 18.93 57.14 83.17
CA LYS A 859 19.00 57.53 84.60
C LYS A 859 20.45 57.72 85.06
N ILE A 860 21.34 56.78 84.75
CA ILE A 860 22.77 56.87 85.10
C ILE A 860 23.42 58.08 84.42
N LYS A 861 23.18 58.27 83.12
CA LYS A 861 23.67 59.43 82.36
C LYS A 861 23.22 60.75 82.97
N ASN A 862 21.94 60.87 83.33
CA ASN A 862 21.38 62.06 83.95
C ASN A 862 22.00 62.34 85.34
N GLN A 863 22.35 61.32 86.13
CA GLN A 863 23.08 61.51 87.40
C GLN A 863 24.52 62.02 87.22
N ILE A 864 25.13 61.77 86.06
CA ILE A 864 26.49 62.23 85.70
C ILE A 864 26.45 63.65 85.14
N GLU A 865 25.59 63.92 84.16
CA GLU A 865 25.57 65.17 83.38
C GLU A 865 24.75 66.31 84.01
N ASN A 866 23.67 66.00 84.74
CA ASN A 866 22.65 66.99 85.10
C ASN A 866 22.75 67.44 86.57
N THR A 867 22.90 68.74 86.80
CA THR A 867 22.93 69.36 88.14
C THR A 867 21.60 69.27 88.87
N ASP A 868 20.50 69.09 88.15
CA ASP A 868 19.13 69.03 88.68
C ASP A 868 18.65 67.57 88.88
N ALA A 869 19.55 66.59 88.76
CA ALA A 869 19.24 65.20 89.03
C ALA A 869 18.93 64.93 90.52
N GLU A 870 18.20 63.85 90.80
CA GLU A 870 17.90 63.37 92.18
C GLU A 870 19.19 63.12 93.00
N LEU A 871 20.28 62.74 92.32
CA LEU A 871 21.64 62.71 92.86
C LEU A 871 22.59 63.26 91.77
N PRO A 872 22.95 64.55 91.82
CA PRO A 872 23.82 65.19 90.83
C PRO A 872 25.28 64.97 91.25
N LEU A 873 25.93 63.95 90.68
CA LEU A 873 27.21 63.45 91.16
C LEU A 873 28.31 64.52 91.13
N ALA A 874 28.45 65.24 90.01
CA ALA A 874 29.45 66.31 89.89
C ALA A 874 29.30 67.39 90.97
N THR A 875 28.07 67.79 91.28
CA THR A 875 27.77 68.79 92.33
C THR A 875 28.08 68.25 93.73
N LYS A 876 27.74 66.99 94.01
CA LYS A 876 27.98 66.35 95.32
C LYS A 876 29.45 66.11 95.61
N ILE A 877 30.23 65.76 94.58
CA ILE A 877 31.69 65.66 94.67
C ILE A 877 32.30 67.01 95.05
N GLN A 878 31.87 68.10 94.38
CA GLN A 878 32.40 69.44 94.69
C GLN A 878 32.01 69.91 96.10
N GLU A 879 30.75 69.68 96.53
CA GLU A 879 30.30 70.03 97.88
C GLU A 879 31.18 69.38 98.98
N ALA A 880 31.60 68.13 98.79
CA ALA A 880 32.49 67.45 99.71
C ALA A 880 33.92 68.04 99.70
N LYS A 881 34.48 68.32 98.51
CA LYS A 881 35.82 68.91 98.33
C LYS A 881 35.93 70.28 98.99
N ASP A 882 34.90 71.12 98.83
CA ASP A 882 34.86 72.46 99.41
C ASP A 882 34.89 72.42 100.95
N LYS A 883 34.10 71.53 101.58
CA LYS A 883 34.07 71.40 103.04
C LYS A 883 35.35 70.78 103.62
N ILE A 884 36.02 69.86 102.91
CA ILE A 884 37.34 69.33 103.30
C ILE A 884 38.37 70.46 103.41
N ALA A 885 38.27 71.50 102.57
CA ALA A 885 39.21 72.62 102.56
C ALA A 885 39.09 73.58 103.78
N GLU A 886 37.99 73.52 104.55
CA GLU A 886 37.76 74.41 105.71
C GLU A 886 38.53 74.00 106.99
N ILE A 887 39.20 72.84 107.01
CA ILE A 887 39.87 72.29 108.20
C ILE A 887 41.18 73.05 108.49
N ARG A 888 41.36 73.54 109.74
CA ARG A 888 42.58 74.26 110.16
C ARG A 888 43.84 73.38 110.11
N GLN A 889 45.00 74.03 110.03
CA GLN A 889 46.27 73.40 109.64
C GLN A 889 46.97 72.55 110.74
N SER A 890 46.48 72.49 111.98
CA SER A 890 47.03 71.62 113.02
C SER A 890 46.84 70.14 112.65
N ASP A 891 47.94 69.50 112.26
CA ASP A 891 48.06 68.12 111.76
C ASP A 891 47.06 67.80 110.63
N LYS A 892 47.21 68.57 109.54
CA LYS A 892 46.36 68.54 108.34
C LYS A 892 46.30 67.19 107.60
N VAL A 893 47.36 66.39 107.60
CA VAL A 893 47.46 65.17 106.75
C VAL A 893 46.54 64.06 107.25
N ASP A 894 46.71 63.65 108.51
CA ASP A 894 46.03 62.48 109.09
C ASP A 894 44.49 62.64 109.14
N ARG A 895 43.99 63.88 109.04
CA ARG A 895 42.56 64.21 109.04
C ARG A 895 41.94 64.25 107.63
N ILE A 896 42.69 64.65 106.61
CA ILE A 896 42.14 64.88 105.26
C ILE A 896 42.17 63.61 104.40
N THR A 897 43.27 62.87 104.38
CA THR A 897 43.43 61.70 103.50
C THR A 897 42.35 60.60 103.71
N PRO A 898 41.83 60.33 104.92
CA PRO A 898 40.70 59.43 105.09
C PRO A 898 39.41 59.93 104.42
N LEU A 899 39.14 61.24 104.48
CA LEU A 899 37.94 61.87 103.92
C LEU A 899 37.99 61.91 102.38
N GLU A 900 39.17 62.13 101.80
CA GLU A 900 39.41 62.01 100.35
C GLU A 900 39.19 60.56 99.88
N ALA A 901 39.63 59.57 100.66
CA ALA A 901 39.44 58.14 100.37
C ALA A 901 37.99 57.64 100.59
N GLU A 902 37.19 58.32 101.41
CA GLU A 902 35.74 58.14 101.49
C GLU A 902 35.04 58.77 100.26
N LEU A 903 35.45 59.97 99.85
CA LEU A 903 34.95 60.64 98.64
C LEU A 903 35.20 59.82 97.36
N ASP A 904 36.37 59.19 97.21
CA ASP A 904 36.70 58.34 96.05
C ASP A 904 35.78 57.11 95.88
N ARG A 905 34.97 56.78 96.89
CA ARG A 905 34.02 55.66 96.90
C ARG A 905 32.56 56.11 96.78
N ALA A 906 32.21 57.28 97.29
CA ALA A 906 30.83 57.76 97.34
C ALA A 906 30.22 57.95 95.93
N ASN A 907 29.25 57.12 95.56
CA ASN A 907 28.40 57.32 94.38
C ASN A 907 26.89 57.23 94.69
N THR A 908 26.53 56.82 95.92
CA THR A 908 25.16 56.86 96.44
C THR A 908 24.92 58.10 97.31
N LYS A 909 23.64 58.41 97.54
CA LYS A 909 23.26 59.57 98.36
C LYS A 909 23.71 59.39 99.82
N GLU A 910 23.55 58.18 100.33
CA GLU A 910 23.82 57.76 101.70
C GLU A 910 25.32 57.87 102.04
N GLU A 911 26.21 57.58 101.08
CA GLU A 911 27.65 57.77 101.23
C GLU A 911 28.04 59.25 101.29
N PHE A 912 27.49 60.09 100.41
CA PHE A 912 27.72 61.54 100.48
C PHE A 912 27.20 62.15 101.80
N GLU A 913 26.03 61.74 102.28
CA GLU A 913 25.51 62.21 103.58
C GLU A 913 26.41 61.78 104.75
N THR A 914 26.99 60.57 104.69
CA THR A 914 27.94 60.06 105.70
C THR A 914 29.26 60.86 105.68
N LEU A 915 29.85 61.05 104.51
CA LEU A 915 31.10 61.80 104.31
C LEU A 915 30.99 63.25 104.83
N LEU A 916 29.91 63.95 104.50
CA LEU A 916 29.71 65.35 104.90
C LEU A 916 29.63 65.52 106.43
N ASN A 917 29.14 64.51 107.16
CA ASN A 917 29.17 64.46 108.61
C ASN A 917 30.59 64.23 109.16
N ASN A 918 31.36 63.32 108.57
CA ASN A 918 32.74 63.02 108.99
C ASN A 918 33.67 64.24 108.83
N ILE A 919 33.50 65.02 107.76
CA ILE A 919 34.23 66.27 107.51
C ILE A 919 34.02 67.29 108.64
N GLN A 920 32.78 67.49 109.10
CA GLN A 920 32.45 68.43 110.17
C GLN A 920 33.14 68.07 111.49
N ILE A 921 33.14 66.78 111.86
CA ILE A 921 33.79 66.26 113.08
C ILE A 921 35.30 66.54 113.07
N ALA A 922 35.95 66.40 111.91
CA ALA A 922 37.38 66.67 111.77
C ALA A 922 37.73 68.15 111.96
N LYS A 923 36.86 69.07 111.50
CA LYS A 923 37.04 70.53 111.59
C LYS A 923 37.02 71.03 113.04
N ASP A 924 35.97 70.68 113.80
CA ASP A 924 35.74 71.23 115.14
C ASP A 924 36.83 70.83 116.15
N ALA A 925 37.47 69.68 115.94
CA ALA A 925 38.62 69.24 116.73
C ALA A 925 39.86 70.13 116.53
N ALA A 926 40.18 70.51 115.28
CA ALA A 926 41.36 71.31 114.95
C ALA A 926 41.26 72.75 115.48
N ASP A 927 40.06 73.35 115.43
CA ASP A 927 39.80 74.70 115.96
C ASP A 927 40.12 74.80 117.47
N LYS A 928 39.93 73.72 118.26
CA LYS A 928 40.23 73.71 119.70
C LYS A 928 41.72 73.68 120.01
N GLU A 929 42.45 72.75 119.39
CA GLU A 929 43.85 72.45 119.70
C GLU A 929 44.78 73.65 119.47
N TRP A 930 44.48 74.48 118.47
CA TRP A 930 45.22 75.72 118.20
C TRP A 930 45.18 76.74 119.36
N ARG A 931 44.03 76.89 120.03
CA ARG A 931 43.84 77.89 121.13
C ARG A 931 44.71 77.59 122.35
N ASP A 932 44.71 76.32 122.79
CA ASP A 932 45.33 75.93 124.06
C ASP A 932 46.86 76.05 123.97
N ASN A 933 47.45 75.72 122.81
CA ASN A 933 48.88 75.86 122.54
C ASN A 933 49.38 77.32 122.57
N LEU A 934 48.56 78.30 122.17
CA LEU A 934 48.96 79.72 122.14
C LEU A 934 49.05 80.33 123.55
N ARG A 935 48.09 80.02 124.43
CA ARG A 935 48.07 80.48 125.83
C ARG A 935 49.34 80.09 126.60
N ASP A 936 49.78 78.85 126.43
CA ASP A 936 50.96 78.30 127.12
C ASP A 936 52.31 78.85 126.64
N SER A 937 52.35 79.48 125.46
CA SER A 937 53.53 80.17 124.93
C SER A 937 53.72 81.54 125.61
N LEU A 938 52.63 82.31 125.72
CA LEU A 938 52.61 83.64 126.33
C LEU A 938 53.04 83.64 127.81
N LYS A 939 52.53 82.69 128.60
CA LYS A 939 52.83 82.62 130.06
C LYS A 939 54.33 82.45 130.34
N LYS A 940 55.06 81.76 129.46
CA LYS A 940 56.51 81.54 129.56
C LYS A 940 57.31 82.80 129.21
N GLN A 941 56.80 83.67 128.34
CA GLN A 941 57.42 84.97 128.07
C GLN A 941 57.29 85.90 129.28
N ALA A 942 56.12 85.93 129.94
CA ALA A 942 55.86 86.75 131.14
C ALA A 942 56.81 86.44 132.31
N GLU A 943 57.31 85.20 132.42
CA GLU A 943 58.28 84.78 133.43
C GLU A 943 59.68 85.39 133.26
N SER A 944 59.99 85.95 132.09
CA SER A 944 61.36 86.43 131.78
C SER A 944 61.64 87.89 132.18
N LEU A 945 60.65 88.61 132.72
CA LEU A 945 60.72 90.05 132.99
C LEU A 945 61.68 90.40 134.16
N PRO A 946 62.60 91.38 134.01
CA PRO A 946 63.74 91.58 134.90
C PRO A 946 63.44 92.44 136.14
N TYR A 947 62.38 92.10 136.88
CA TYR A 947 62.05 92.74 138.15
C TYR A 947 63.13 92.44 139.22
N PRO A 948 63.44 93.37 140.15
CA PRO A 948 64.41 93.15 141.23
C PRO A 948 64.17 91.87 142.08
N ALA A 949 62.93 91.48 142.29
CA ALA A 949 62.53 90.27 143.02
C ALA A 949 62.40 89.01 142.13
N GLY A 950 62.73 89.10 140.84
CA GLY A 950 62.57 88.04 139.85
C GLY A 950 61.13 87.52 139.79
N LEU A 951 60.98 86.19 139.68
CA LEU A 951 59.69 85.48 139.62
C LEU A 951 58.73 85.74 140.80
N ASN A 952 59.22 86.31 141.91
CA ASN A 952 58.38 86.64 143.07
C ASN A 952 57.70 88.00 142.97
N ALA A 953 58.16 88.87 142.05
CA ALA A 953 57.55 90.17 141.76
C ALA A 953 56.06 90.03 141.45
N GLN A 954 55.25 90.98 141.93
CA GLN A 954 53.81 90.87 141.81
C GLN A 954 53.36 91.03 140.35
N GLY A 955 53.98 91.95 139.61
CA GLY A 955 53.68 92.19 138.20
C GLY A 955 53.74 90.95 137.30
N ILE A 956 54.66 90.00 137.53
CA ILE A 956 54.73 88.74 136.75
C ILE A 956 53.46 87.88 136.95
N LYS A 957 52.89 87.86 138.16
CA LYS A 957 51.69 87.07 138.47
C LYS A 957 50.46 87.67 137.80
N ASP A 958 50.35 88.99 137.85
CA ASP A 958 49.20 89.71 137.28
C ASP A 958 49.18 89.58 135.75
N ILE A 959 50.34 89.74 135.11
CA ILE A 959 50.55 89.54 133.67
C ILE A 959 50.14 88.13 133.22
N LYS A 960 50.45 87.09 134.01
CA LYS A 960 50.00 85.71 133.74
C LYS A 960 48.48 85.55 133.83
N ASN A 961 47.86 86.14 134.85
CA ASN A 961 46.41 86.04 135.06
C ASN A 961 45.62 86.69 133.91
N ILE A 962 46.15 87.77 133.32
CA ILE A 962 45.53 88.38 132.14
C ILE A 962 45.56 87.41 130.96
N ILE A 963 46.70 86.77 130.67
CA ILE A 963 46.87 85.81 129.56
C ILE A 963 45.85 84.66 129.61
N ASP A 964 45.48 84.17 130.78
CA ASP A 964 44.45 83.13 130.95
C ASP A 964 43.04 83.58 130.53
N SER A 965 42.76 84.88 130.54
CA SER A 965 41.42 85.43 130.25
C SER A 965 41.19 85.85 128.79
N LEU A 966 42.23 85.83 127.95
CA LEU A 966 42.20 86.40 126.59
C LEU A 966 41.42 85.55 125.58
N THR A 967 40.70 86.23 124.70
CA THR A 967 40.08 85.67 123.50
C THR A 967 41.10 85.36 122.40
N ASP A 968 40.66 84.62 121.38
CA ASP A 968 41.50 84.14 120.27
C ASP A 968 42.25 85.25 119.52
N ASP A 969 41.67 86.46 119.41
CA ASP A 969 42.32 87.63 118.80
C ASP A 969 43.26 88.36 119.79
N GLU A 970 42.83 88.55 121.04
CA GLU A 970 43.64 89.24 122.08
C GLU A 970 44.93 88.48 122.41
N LEU A 971 44.92 87.14 122.32
CA LEU A 971 46.12 86.30 122.47
C LEU A 971 47.21 86.67 121.44
N VAL A 972 46.83 87.07 120.23
CA VAL A 972 47.76 87.46 119.16
C VAL A 972 48.33 88.86 119.39
N GLU A 973 47.53 89.81 119.90
CA GLU A 973 48.03 91.13 120.32
C GLU A 973 49.06 91.01 121.47
N TRP A 974 48.75 90.17 122.46
CA TRP A 974 49.64 89.95 123.61
C TRP A 974 50.97 89.32 123.23
N GLN A 975 51.00 88.45 122.21
CA GLN A 975 52.23 87.81 121.73
C GLN A 975 53.16 88.77 121.01
N THR A 976 52.61 89.80 120.37
CA THR A 976 53.34 90.69 119.48
C THR A 976 53.80 91.97 120.19
N THR A 977 52.96 92.53 121.07
CA THR A 977 53.12 93.91 121.54
C THR A 977 53.35 94.02 123.05
N LYS A 978 52.34 93.70 123.88
CA LYS A 978 52.25 94.19 125.26
C LYS A 978 53.39 93.77 126.18
N LEU A 979 53.84 92.52 126.11
CA LEU A 979 54.94 92.01 126.93
C LEU A 979 56.27 92.73 126.69
N ASN A 980 56.52 93.18 125.45
CA ASN A 980 57.75 93.88 125.07
C ASN A 980 57.81 95.33 125.61
N GLU A 981 56.65 95.97 125.82
CA GLU A 981 56.58 97.34 126.36
C GLU A 981 56.93 97.38 127.85
N ILE A 982 56.50 96.36 128.60
CA ILE A 982 56.72 96.24 130.06
C ILE A 982 58.20 95.96 130.37
N ASP A 983 58.82 95.01 129.67
CA ASP A 983 60.25 94.66 129.81
C ASP A 983 61.17 95.89 129.75
N LYS A 984 60.91 96.79 128.78
CA LYS A 984 61.70 97.99 128.56
C LYS A 984 61.67 98.94 129.76
N LYS A 985 60.50 99.16 130.37
CA LYS A 985 60.32 100.11 131.48
C LYS A 985 61.01 99.64 132.76
N ILE A 986 60.95 98.33 133.03
CA ILE A 986 61.62 97.71 134.17
C ILE A 986 63.15 97.91 134.08
N LYS A 987 63.74 97.71 132.90
CA LYS A 987 65.19 97.88 132.66
C LYS A 987 65.66 99.32 132.89
N GLU A 988 64.86 100.31 132.49
CA GLU A 988 65.21 101.72 132.63
C GLU A 988 65.12 102.20 134.09
N ALA A 989 64.12 101.73 134.86
CA ALA A 989 63.98 102.06 136.28
C ALA A 989 65.15 101.54 137.13
N ASN A 990 65.51 100.26 136.99
CA ASN A 990 66.65 99.63 137.67
C ASN A 990 67.95 100.46 137.54
N LYS A 991 68.22 100.99 136.33
CA LYS A 991 69.45 101.73 135.99
C LYS A 991 69.59 103.06 136.74
N GLU A 992 68.50 103.80 136.91
CA GLU A 992 68.55 105.13 137.51
C GLU A 992 68.45 105.09 139.04
N ILE A 993 67.77 104.08 139.60
CA ILE A 993 67.76 103.79 141.04
C ILE A 993 69.19 103.58 141.58
N ALA A 994 70.03 102.81 140.86
CA ALA A 994 71.38 102.41 141.27
C ALA A 994 72.39 103.57 141.49
N LYS A 995 72.04 104.82 141.17
CA LYS A 995 72.89 106.02 141.38
C LYS A 995 72.64 106.71 142.73
N LEU A 996 71.58 106.31 143.44
CA LEU A 996 71.10 106.98 144.66
C LEU A 996 71.71 106.36 145.93
N SER A 997 71.34 106.92 147.08
CA SER A 997 71.69 106.38 148.40
C SER A 997 71.19 104.93 148.57
N SER A 998 71.84 104.12 149.42
CA SER A 998 71.40 102.75 149.69
C SER A 998 69.97 102.66 150.24
N ASP A 999 69.52 103.69 150.95
CA ASP A 999 68.18 103.77 151.53
C ASP A 999 67.13 104.05 150.44
N ASP A 1000 67.42 104.97 149.52
CA ASP A 1000 66.60 105.21 148.32
C ASP A 1000 66.55 104.00 147.39
N GLN A 1001 67.69 103.34 147.18
CA GLN A 1001 67.76 102.12 146.36
C GLN A 1001 66.81 101.04 146.88
N THR A 1002 66.77 100.84 148.20
CA THR A 1002 65.87 99.87 148.83
C THR A 1002 64.40 100.27 148.59
N ARG A 1003 64.03 101.50 148.97
CA ARG A 1003 62.66 102.05 148.87
C ARG A 1003 62.09 102.03 147.44
N LEU A 1004 62.93 102.26 146.43
CA LEU A 1004 62.49 102.40 145.03
C LEU A 1004 62.41 101.05 144.32
N ASN A 1005 63.28 100.11 144.65
CA ASN A 1005 63.19 98.73 144.15
C ASN A 1005 61.93 98.01 144.67
N GLU A 1006 61.46 98.31 145.89
CA GLU A 1006 60.17 97.79 146.39
C GLU A 1006 58.99 98.22 145.52
N LYS A 1007 58.92 99.50 145.12
CA LYS A 1007 57.89 99.99 144.18
C LYS A 1007 57.99 99.31 142.81
N LEU A 1008 59.21 99.16 142.28
CA LEU A 1008 59.45 98.52 140.98
C LEU A 1008 58.94 97.08 140.91
N ASN A 1009 58.99 96.33 142.02
CA ASN A 1009 58.51 94.94 142.08
C ASN A 1009 56.99 94.76 141.99
N SER A 1010 56.21 95.85 142.08
CA SER A 1010 54.75 95.84 141.94
C SER A 1010 54.28 96.43 140.60
N ALA A 1011 55.01 97.39 140.05
CA ALA A 1011 54.62 98.13 138.85
C ALA A 1011 54.44 97.22 137.63
N ASN A 1012 53.21 97.05 137.15
CA ASN A 1012 52.92 96.36 135.89
C ASN A 1012 52.19 97.26 134.88
N THR A 1013 51.70 98.42 135.31
CA THR A 1013 51.03 99.43 134.49
C THR A 1013 51.89 100.65 134.18
N ASP A 1014 51.55 101.35 133.10
CA ASP A 1014 52.18 102.61 132.68
C ASP A 1014 52.20 103.69 133.77
N GLU A 1015 51.13 103.79 134.56
CA GLU A 1015 50.95 104.76 135.63
C GLU A 1015 51.98 104.55 136.76
N GLU A 1016 52.19 103.30 137.16
CA GLU A 1016 53.09 102.92 138.25
C GLU A 1016 54.57 103.15 137.88
N PHE A 1017 54.95 102.83 136.63
CA PHE A 1017 56.30 103.12 136.13
C PHE A 1017 56.57 104.63 136.09
N ASN A 1018 55.59 105.45 135.66
CA ASN A 1018 55.76 106.90 135.61
C ASN A 1018 56.01 107.49 137.00
N GLN A 1019 55.21 107.08 138.00
CA GLN A 1019 55.36 107.60 139.37
C GLN A 1019 56.69 107.21 140.02
N LEU A 1020 57.24 106.03 139.70
CA LEU A 1020 58.55 105.59 140.16
C LEU A 1020 59.69 106.49 139.66
N PHE A 1021 59.63 106.98 138.42
CA PHE A 1021 60.67 107.84 137.85
C PHE A 1021 60.72 109.25 138.44
N GLU A 1022 59.66 109.74 139.08
CA GLU A 1022 59.71 111.02 139.79
C GLU A 1022 60.44 110.92 141.13
N ASP A 1023 60.14 109.90 141.94
CA ASP A 1023 60.78 109.69 143.24
C ASP A 1023 62.31 109.53 143.12
N ILE A 1024 62.79 108.90 142.04
CA ILE A 1024 64.21 108.75 141.72
C ILE A 1024 64.89 110.13 141.60
N ARG A 1025 64.28 111.09 140.89
CA ARG A 1025 64.87 112.40 140.62
C ARG A 1025 64.96 113.27 141.88
N ASN A 1026 63.91 113.26 142.68
CA ASN A 1026 63.81 114.09 143.89
C ASN A 1026 64.92 113.76 144.91
N SER A 1027 65.21 112.47 145.09
CA SER A 1027 66.21 111.97 146.05
C SER A 1027 67.62 112.49 145.76
N SER A 1028 68.01 112.58 144.48
CA SER A 1028 69.32 113.08 144.06
C SER A 1028 69.51 114.58 144.34
N ALA A 1029 68.49 115.39 144.05
CA ALA A 1029 68.56 116.85 144.18
C ALA A 1029 68.83 117.32 145.63
N THR A 1030 68.21 116.67 146.63
CA THR A 1030 68.35 117.05 148.05
C THR A 1030 69.78 116.89 148.56
N LYS A 1031 70.52 115.86 148.12
CA LYS A 1031 71.90 115.61 148.57
C LYS A 1031 72.87 116.73 148.12
N LYS A 1032 72.72 117.24 146.89
CA LYS A 1032 73.56 118.30 146.31
C LYS A 1032 73.45 119.63 147.07
N GLN A 1033 72.23 120.00 147.48
CA GLN A 1033 71.98 121.26 148.17
C GLN A 1033 72.69 121.32 149.53
N ASN A 1034 72.53 120.28 150.37
CA ASN A 1034 73.09 120.23 151.72
C ASN A 1034 74.61 120.48 151.78
N ILE A 1035 75.34 120.08 150.74
CA ILE A 1035 76.80 120.23 150.66
C ILE A 1035 77.20 121.60 150.08
N THR A 1036 76.39 122.14 149.15
CA THR A 1036 76.51 123.52 148.65
C THR A 1036 76.43 124.54 149.79
N ASP A 1037 75.50 124.33 150.74
CA ASP A 1037 75.31 125.21 151.89
C ASP A 1037 76.50 125.15 152.88
N ALA A 1038 77.10 123.95 153.05
CA ALA A 1038 78.25 123.75 153.93
C ALA A 1038 79.52 124.49 153.44
N ILE A 1039 79.83 124.43 152.13
CA ILE A 1039 80.96 125.16 151.52
C ILE A 1039 80.82 126.68 151.74
N ASN A 1040 79.60 127.20 151.58
CA ASN A 1040 79.33 128.64 151.71
C ASN A 1040 79.64 129.21 153.10
N SER A 1041 79.59 128.38 154.15
CA SER A 1041 79.79 128.81 155.55
C SER A 1041 81.23 129.20 155.94
N LEU A 1042 82.21 128.90 155.08
CA LEU A 1042 83.64 129.00 155.40
C LEU A 1042 84.15 130.45 155.35
N ASN A 1043 84.57 131.01 156.50
CA ASN A 1043 84.75 132.47 156.65
C ASN A 1043 86.03 133.10 156.05
N TYR A 1044 87.03 132.29 155.69
CA TYR A 1044 88.34 132.75 155.19
C TYR A 1044 88.60 132.34 153.73
N LEU A 1045 87.72 131.54 153.12
CA LEU A 1045 87.65 131.45 151.66
C LEU A 1045 87.15 132.78 151.07
N SER A 1046 87.82 133.24 150.02
CA SER A 1046 87.28 134.21 149.09
C SER A 1046 86.02 133.66 148.39
N ARG A 1047 85.29 134.54 147.72
CA ARG A 1047 84.10 134.16 146.96
C ARG A 1047 84.44 133.18 145.84
N ASP A 1048 85.49 133.48 145.09
CA ASP A 1048 85.91 132.72 143.91
C ASP A 1048 86.32 131.28 144.28
N GLU A 1049 86.93 131.08 145.45
CA GLU A 1049 87.23 129.75 145.99
C GLU A 1049 85.94 128.97 146.31
N LYS A 1050 84.93 129.60 146.95
CA LYS A 1050 83.64 128.95 147.26
C LYS A 1050 82.89 128.53 146.00
N ASP A 1051 82.75 129.46 145.05
CA ASP A 1051 82.03 129.23 143.80
C ASP A 1051 82.69 128.07 143.00
N ASN A 1052 84.03 127.96 143.04
CA ASN A 1052 84.79 126.87 142.41
C ASN A 1052 84.58 125.49 143.09
N PHE A 1053 84.48 125.43 144.42
CA PHE A 1053 84.14 124.17 145.11
C PHE A 1053 82.68 123.76 144.87
N ILE A 1054 81.73 124.70 144.86
CA ILE A 1054 80.30 124.41 144.63
C ILE A 1054 80.06 123.82 143.23
N ALA A 1055 80.78 124.29 142.20
CA ALA A 1055 80.67 123.79 140.83
C ALA A 1055 80.99 122.29 140.69
N GLN A 1056 81.82 121.73 141.56
CA GLN A 1056 82.23 120.32 141.53
C GLN A 1056 81.13 119.35 142.00
N LEU A 1057 80.00 119.86 142.49
CA LEU A 1057 78.84 119.06 142.93
C LEU A 1057 77.86 118.72 141.79
N GLU A 1058 78.17 119.09 140.53
CA GLU A 1058 77.30 118.78 139.39
C GLU A 1058 77.55 117.38 138.81
N ASN A 1059 76.48 116.58 138.72
CA ASN A 1059 76.47 115.18 138.25
C ASN A 1059 77.34 114.18 139.04
N ALA A 1060 78.05 114.64 140.08
CA ALA A 1060 78.69 113.80 141.08
C ALA A 1060 77.70 112.82 141.74
N THR A 1061 78.18 111.63 142.09
CA THR A 1061 77.47 110.67 142.95
C THR A 1061 77.31 111.21 144.37
N SER A 1062 76.45 110.57 145.17
CA SER A 1062 76.29 110.88 146.60
C SER A 1062 77.57 110.71 147.43
N GLU A 1063 78.62 110.08 146.88
CA GLU A 1063 79.90 109.80 147.52
C GLU A 1063 80.93 110.89 147.14
N GLU A 1064 81.16 111.10 145.84
CA GLU A 1064 82.03 112.17 145.28
C GLU A 1064 81.68 113.57 145.82
N MET A 1065 80.38 113.88 145.98
CA MET A 1065 79.96 115.18 146.55
C MET A 1065 80.56 115.46 147.94
N ASN A 1066 80.82 114.44 148.78
CA ASN A 1066 81.35 114.66 150.13
C ASN A 1066 82.84 115.01 150.13
N GLU A 1067 83.60 114.54 149.13
CA GLU A 1067 85.05 114.76 149.04
C GLU A 1067 85.35 116.26 148.78
N VAL A 1068 84.58 116.87 147.89
CA VAL A 1068 84.62 118.31 147.56
C VAL A 1068 84.54 119.20 148.80
N LEU A 1069 83.72 118.82 149.78
CA LEU A 1069 83.54 119.57 151.04
C LEU A 1069 84.78 119.52 151.96
N VAL A 1070 85.57 118.45 151.90
CA VAL A 1070 86.79 118.31 152.72
C VAL A 1070 87.88 119.26 152.22
N GLU A 1071 88.07 119.35 150.90
CA GLU A 1071 89.12 120.18 150.32
C GLU A 1071 88.84 121.69 150.50
N ALA A 1072 87.56 122.08 150.41
CA ALA A 1072 87.12 123.44 150.73
C ALA A 1072 87.51 123.87 152.16
N LYS A 1073 87.42 122.97 153.14
CA LYS A 1073 87.80 123.24 154.53
C LYS A 1073 89.30 123.42 154.73
N LYS A 1074 90.17 122.69 154.02
CA LYS A 1074 91.63 122.88 154.09
C LYS A 1074 92.02 124.29 153.69
N GLN A 1075 91.58 124.71 152.49
CA GLN A 1075 91.91 126.00 151.91
C GLN A 1075 91.43 127.17 152.81
N ASN A 1076 90.29 127.01 153.49
CA ASN A 1076 89.81 127.96 154.48
C ASN A 1076 90.79 128.18 155.66
N ILE A 1077 91.43 127.12 156.16
CA ILE A 1077 92.37 127.23 157.29
C ILE A 1077 93.71 127.83 156.82
N ASP A 1078 94.19 127.47 155.63
CA ASP A 1078 95.42 128.06 155.08
C ASP A 1078 95.27 129.56 154.83
N ASN A 1079 94.11 130.04 154.39
CA ASN A 1079 93.84 131.46 154.24
C ASN A 1079 93.80 132.20 155.61
N LEU A 1080 93.30 131.56 156.67
CA LEU A 1080 93.34 132.09 158.04
C LEU A 1080 94.78 132.27 158.54
N ILE A 1081 95.65 131.27 158.38
CA ILE A 1081 97.03 131.28 158.91
C ILE A 1081 97.86 132.47 158.37
N ASP A 1082 97.61 132.91 157.14
CA ASP A 1082 98.30 134.07 156.55
C ASP A 1082 98.00 135.40 157.24
N THR A 1083 96.90 135.52 158.00
CA THR A 1083 96.48 136.80 158.62
C THR A 1083 97.23 137.15 159.91
N LEU A 1084 97.91 136.19 160.56
CA LEU A 1084 98.46 136.35 161.91
C LEU A 1084 99.66 137.36 161.99
N PRO A 1085 99.72 138.28 162.96
CA PRO A 1085 100.81 139.26 163.08
C PRO A 1085 102.06 138.70 163.78
N TYR A 1086 103.26 139.02 163.28
CA TYR A 1086 104.55 138.60 163.88
C TYR A 1086 105.62 139.70 163.83
N PRO A 1087 106.58 139.75 164.78
CA PRO A 1087 107.60 140.81 164.86
C PRO A 1087 108.56 140.87 163.66
N SER A 1088 108.78 139.75 162.97
CA SER A 1088 109.63 139.63 161.77
C SER A 1088 108.85 139.74 160.46
N GLY A 1089 107.60 140.22 160.50
CA GLY A 1089 106.73 140.32 159.33
C GLY A 1089 106.35 138.96 158.74
N SER A 1090 106.09 138.93 157.42
CA SER A 1090 105.62 137.75 156.68
C SER A 1090 106.59 136.58 156.63
N LEU A 1091 107.87 136.78 156.94
CA LEU A 1091 108.91 135.72 156.95
C LEU A 1091 109.08 135.05 158.32
N ALA A 1092 108.08 135.17 159.21
CA ALA A 1092 108.04 134.46 160.48
C ALA A 1092 107.81 132.95 160.27
N LYS A 1093 108.84 132.13 160.52
CA LYS A 1093 108.84 130.68 160.27
C LYS A 1093 107.61 129.94 160.80
N ALA A 1094 107.09 130.35 161.97
CA ALA A 1094 105.92 129.74 162.62
C ALA A 1094 104.67 129.63 161.73
N LYS A 1095 104.46 130.53 160.76
CA LYS A 1095 103.36 130.41 159.79
C LYS A 1095 103.53 129.23 158.83
N SER A 1096 104.75 128.99 158.36
CA SER A 1096 105.06 127.91 157.43
C SER A 1096 104.90 126.55 158.09
N ASP A 1097 105.27 126.44 159.38
CA ASP A 1097 105.14 125.21 160.15
C ASP A 1097 103.64 124.88 160.39
N LEU A 1098 102.78 125.89 160.64
CA LEU A 1098 101.33 125.73 160.79
C LEU A 1098 100.64 125.18 159.51
N LYS A 1099 100.88 125.80 158.34
CA LYS A 1099 100.28 125.33 157.07
C LYS A 1099 100.67 123.90 156.73
N ALA A 1100 101.93 123.55 157.00
CA ALA A 1100 102.45 122.20 156.77
C ALA A 1100 101.78 121.12 157.63
N ASP A 1101 101.08 121.46 158.71
CA ASP A 1101 100.28 120.52 159.50
C ASP A 1101 98.82 120.43 159.04
N ILE A 1102 98.23 121.51 158.51
CA ILE A 1102 96.87 121.50 157.93
C ILE A 1102 96.80 120.60 156.69
N ALA A 1103 97.79 120.72 155.79
CA ALA A 1103 97.86 119.94 154.56
C ALA A 1103 97.90 118.40 154.74
N LYS A 1104 98.07 117.91 155.99
CA LYS A 1104 98.10 116.47 156.33
C LYS A 1104 96.73 115.91 156.72
N ILE A 1105 95.70 116.76 156.85
CA ILE A 1105 94.41 116.39 157.46
C ILE A 1105 93.37 116.15 156.36
N ASN A 1106 92.92 114.90 156.21
CA ASN A 1106 92.08 114.45 155.09
C ASN A 1106 90.63 114.09 155.48
N ASN A 1107 90.12 114.55 156.62
CA ASN A 1107 88.69 114.43 156.95
C ASN A 1107 88.10 115.75 157.45
N SER A 1108 86.79 115.91 157.25
CA SER A 1108 86.06 117.15 157.52
C SER A 1108 86.11 117.59 158.99
N ASN A 1109 86.13 116.64 159.93
CA ASN A 1109 85.92 116.88 161.36
C ASN A 1109 87.22 117.27 162.08
N ASP A 1110 88.35 116.68 161.67
CA ASP A 1110 89.68 117.07 162.17
C ASP A 1110 90.08 118.46 161.65
N LEU A 1111 89.61 118.85 160.45
CA LEU A 1111 89.79 120.21 159.92
C LEU A 1111 88.99 121.24 160.73
N ASP A 1112 87.72 120.96 161.04
CA ASP A 1112 86.93 121.81 161.95
C ASP A 1112 87.62 121.94 163.32
N SER A 1113 88.21 120.85 163.82
CA SER A 1113 88.95 120.79 165.09
C SER A 1113 90.29 121.52 165.09
N LYS A 1114 90.75 122.07 163.95
CA LYS A 1114 91.92 122.96 163.82
C LYS A 1114 91.54 124.44 163.64
N LEU A 1115 90.26 124.74 163.48
CA LEU A 1115 89.73 126.09 163.24
C LEU A 1115 89.33 126.83 164.52
N ALA A 1116 89.38 126.15 165.66
CA ALA A 1116 88.99 126.61 167.00
C ALA A 1116 90.20 126.78 167.93
#